data_AF-A0A923PTG1-F1
#
_entry.id   AF-A0A923PTG1-F1
#
_cell.length_a   1.000
_cell.length_b   1.000
_cell.length_c   1.000
_cell.angle_alpha   90.00
_cell.angle_beta   90.00
_cell.angle_gamma   90.00
#
_symmetry.space_group_name_H-M   'P 1'
#
loop_
_entity.id
_entity.type
_entity.pdbx_description
1 polymer ?
#
loop_
_entity_poly.entity_id
_entity_poly.type
_entity_poly.pdbx_seq_one_letter_code
_entity_poly.pdbx_strand_id
1 'polypeptide(L)'
;MTRPTPRSTSAYQDTTTMSLGANTLTLKGTVTGGGDAVYVNARMTGTGNVVIDMTNPADVARYTANVNTYTGSTTIKNGTLALNTTYNTYPGDTVNPGYFGINGPLIIGDGTGLANTARYTTGTGTQFSELMNYTTQVTINSDGQINLNAAQTVAGLTFTGGKIDLGTAGGLYLNGAVTVNASAGNTAVITGSGTSTLSLTIHQGPSPVANANRTFDIVGGVGNASDLTISALITNGSITKTGIGTMSITTSNSGGYEGTTTINNGILNIQHGDALGQASNNTATATTVNSGGSLQLSNVANGNFTSNSGEQLYLNGTGYLNNGALQNLAGNNTWSGSTFLTTDARIQSDSGVLTLTGTMNSASNSFLDVRGSGDTTISGTVGTGAGGITKNGTGTLILSGTNTYAGTTTISSGVLSLQNSQGLGGLGATTVANGAALHLDSTANGNLLGGDATTISGDGIGGTGAVRNVLGSNNYTGRITLAAASTVTANTGTTLTLSGGTTGTQNLTVGTAAQNGNVVISGAMTNGSGVLTKNGSGDLTFGKSTGVSGTVGLTHLNGGTLTVGLDSGTQSILNTSAIDSALGTTLKIGSAGKVIANYAGGNTNMFGAIDEISAAGGTFEKTGAGTLTFNTSFNFAGNLILSGGTTLALASSANVTFGNIYITQNMTIDFGSGTSTILSSANLFITAGVQITVINWVNNGAGGSDDIWYATNGFNNFTGTPASPTVGTSAVLDAVNTAPENQITFSGIAPAANTSWVSVQGGQYYDHEIRPIPEPSTYGAIFFGGCLGLFGWRRYLRALAARR
;
A
#
# COMPACT_ATOMS: atom_id res chain seq x y z
N MET A 1 -4.28 -72.11 -23.87
CA MET A 1 -5.06 -72.97 -22.95
C MET A 1 -6.54 -72.72 -23.22
N THR A 2 -7.31 -73.77 -23.51
CA THR A 2 -8.72 -73.70 -23.92
C THR A 2 -9.66 -73.37 -22.76
N ARG A 3 -10.72 -72.60 -23.05
CA ARG A 3 -11.76 -72.10 -22.13
C ARG A 3 -12.56 -73.25 -21.47
N PRO A 4 -12.56 -73.41 -20.13
CA PRO A 4 -13.54 -74.24 -19.45
C PRO A 4 -14.85 -73.45 -19.23
N THR A 5 -15.98 -74.14 -19.32
CA THR A 5 -17.34 -73.66 -19.06
C THR A 5 -17.58 -73.36 -17.58
N PRO A 6 -18.50 -72.43 -17.23
CA PRO A 6 -18.71 -72.03 -15.85
C PRO A 6 -19.59 -73.05 -15.12
N ARG A 7 -19.09 -73.59 -14.00
CA ARG A 7 -19.93 -74.30 -13.02
C ARG A 7 -19.81 -73.61 -11.66
N SER A 8 -20.97 -73.31 -11.09
CA SER A 8 -21.14 -72.74 -9.76
C SER A 8 -20.87 -73.77 -8.67
N THR A 9 -20.57 -73.24 -7.49
CA THR A 9 -20.42 -73.87 -6.16
C THR A 9 -19.01 -74.38 -5.78
N SER A 10 -18.45 -73.66 -4.81
CA SER A 10 -17.71 -74.10 -3.61
C SER A 10 -16.51 -75.05 -3.78
N ALA A 11 -15.33 -74.55 -3.41
CA ALA A 11 -14.00 -75.18 -3.39
C ALA A 11 -13.31 -75.32 -4.77
N TYR A 12 -12.79 -74.21 -5.30
CA TYR A 12 -11.91 -74.22 -6.47
C TYR A 12 -10.48 -74.61 -6.06
N GLN A 13 -10.04 -75.81 -6.47
CA GLN A 13 -8.64 -76.23 -6.39
C GLN A 13 -7.86 -75.70 -7.60
N ASP A 14 -6.82 -74.91 -7.34
CA ASP A 14 -5.77 -74.58 -8.31
C ASP A 14 -4.84 -75.81 -8.45
N THR A 15 -4.85 -76.48 -9.61
CA THR A 15 -4.15 -77.77 -9.81
C THR A 15 -2.92 -77.67 -10.71
N THR A 16 -2.52 -76.48 -11.17
CA THR A 16 -1.36 -76.33 -12.07
C THR A 16 -0.42 -75.22 -11.61
N THR A 17 0.83 -75.58 -11.27
CA THR A 17 1.92 -74.64 -10.99
C THR A 17 2.81 -74.49 -12.22
N MET A 18 3.07 -73.25 -12.63
CA MET A 18 4.03 -72.86 -13.65
C MET A 18 5.26 -72.23 -12.99
N SER A 19 6.40 -72.92 -13.02
CA SER A 19 7.68 -72.37 -12.57
C SER A 19 8.35 -71.60 -13.69
N LEU A 20 8.50 -70.28 -13.55
CA LEU A 20 9.18 -69.42 -14.51
C LEU A 20 10.71 -69.64 -14.51
N GLY A 21 11.29 -70.12 -13.40
CA GLY A 21 12.74 -70.08 -13.20
C GLY A 21 13.23 -68.63 -13.30
N ALA A 22 14.21 -68.36 -14.18
CA ALA A 22 14.65 -67.01 -14.54
C ALA A 22 14.10 -66.53 -15.91
N ASN A 23 13.17 -67.27 -16.53
CA ASN A 23 12.67 -66.99 -17.87
C ASN A 23 11.60 -65.89 -17.87
N THR A 24 11.27 -65.35 -19.05
CA THR A 24 10.18 -64.39 -19.22
C THR A 24 8.98 -65.05 -19.90
N LEU A 25 7.80 -64.97 -19.27
CA LEU A 25 6.52 -65.33 -19.89
C LEU A 25 5.94 -64.10 -20.59
N THR A 26 5.73 -64.18 -21.91
CA THR A 26 5.11 -63.09 -22.68
C THR A 26 3.72 -63.48 -23.17
N LEU A 27 2.71 -62.68 -22.83
CA LEU A 27 1.35 -62.81 -23.32
C LEU A 27 1.12 -61.82 -24.47
N LYS A 28 0.79 -62.35 -25.65
CA LYS A 28 0.51 -61.59 -26.87
C LYS A 28 -0.73 -62.11 -27.57
N GLY A 29 -1.37 -61.26 -28.37
CA GLY A 29 -2.47 -61.63 -29.25
C GLY A 29 -3.58 -60.60 -29.28
N THR A 30 -4.59 -60.88 -30.12
CA THR A 30 -5.82 -60.11 -30.27
C THR A 30 -6.98 -60.91 -29.69
N VAL A 31 -7.91 -60.27 -28.97
CA VAL A 31 -9.16 -60.90 -28.52
C VAL A 31 -10.33 -60.31 -29.31
N THR A 32 -11.20 -61.18 -29.84
CA THR A 32 -12.30 -60.75 -30.74
C THR A 32 -13.65 -60.89 -30.05
N GLY A 33 -14.19 -59.77 -29.55
CA GLY A 33 -15.50 -59.71 -28.91
C GLY A 33 -15.42 -59.06 -27.52
N GLY A 34 -16.44 -58.26 -27.17
CA GLY A 34 -16.48 -57.57 -25.88
C GLY A 34 -16.52 -58.57 -24.72
N GLY A 35 -15.41 -58.70 -23.98
CA GLY A 35 -15.29 -59.57 -22.80
C GLY A 35 -14.29 -60.73 -22.92
N ASP A 36 -13.78 -61.01 -24.13
CA ASP A 36 -12.77 -62.05 -24.33
C ASP A 36 -11.41 -61.65 -23.73
N ALA A 37 -10.63 -62.64 -23.28
CA ALA A 37 -9.33 -62.43 -22.66
C ALA A 37 -8.39 -63.62 -22.87
N VAL A 38 -7.09 -63.38 -22.81
CA VAL A 38 -6.08 -64.44 -22.61
C VAL A 38 -6.06 -64.80 -21.12
N TYR A 39 -6.56 -65.99 -20.77
CA TYR A 39 -6.65 -66.43 -19.39
C TYR A 39 -5.38 -67.13 -18.93
N VAL A 40 -4.81 -66.66 -17.81
CA VAL A 40 -3.78 -67.38 -17.05
C VAL A 40 -4.43 -67.97 -15.81
N ASN A 41 -4.66 -69.28 -15.85
CA ASN A 41 -5.28 -70.04 -14.78
C ASN A 41 -4.29 -71.05 -14.17
N ALA A 42 -3.11 -70.57 -13.79
CA ALA A 42 -2.07 -71.35 -13.13
C ALA A 42 -1.32 -70.49 -12.10
N ARG A 43 -0.91 -71.11 -10.98
CA ARG A 43 0.01 -70.49 -10.01
C ARG A 43 1.38 -70.29 -10.63
N MET A 44 1.89 -69.04 -10.65
CA MET A 44 3.23 -68.72 -11.13
C MET A 44 4.25 -68.60 -9.99
N THR A 45 5.43 -69.19 -10.16
CA THR A 45 6.54 -69.19 -9.19
C THR A 45 7.89 -68.91 -9.86
N GLY A 46 8.94 -68.58 -9.10
CA GLY A 46 10.30 -68.34 -9.60
C GLY A 46 10.73 -66.86 -9.61
N THR A 47 11.86 -66.55 -10.21
CA THR A 47 12.43 -65.18 -10.28
C THR A 47 12.24 -64.52 -11.65
N GLY A 48 11.59 -65.22 -12.58
CA GLY A 48 11.36 -64.80 -13.95
C GLY A 48 10.31 -63.71 -14.09
N ASN A 49 10.29 -63.05 -15.25
CA ASN A 49 9.43 -61.90 -15.53
C ASN A 49 8.14 -62.32 -16.24
N VAL A 50 7.14 -61.46 -16.19
CA VAL A 50 5.92 -61.58 -17.00
C VAL A 50 5.71 -60.31 -17.81
N VAL A 51 5.43 -60.46 -19.11
CA VAL A 51 5.22 -59.35 -20.04
C VAL A 51 3.87 -59.47 -20.71
N ILE A 52 3.06 -58.41 -20.63
CA ILE A 52 1.81 -58.26 -21.36
C ILE A 52 2.06 -57.31 -22.53
N ASP A 53 1.96 -57.82 -23.74
CA ASP A 53 2.25 -57.08 -24.98
C ASP A 53 1.23 -57.49 -26.03
N MET A 54 -0.01 -57.08 -25.79
CA MET A 54 -1.15 -57.41 -26.65
C MET A 54 -1.11 -56.61 -27.95
N THR A 55 -1.88 -57.06 -28.94
CA THR A 55 -1.95 -56.37 -30.23
C THR A 55 -2.62 -55.01 -30.10
N ASN A 56 -3.73 -54.92 -29.36
CA ASN A 56 -4.52 -53.70 -29.20
C ASN A 56 -4.64 -53.27 -27.73
N PRO A 57 -4.79 -51.96 -27.45
CA PRO A 57 -5.00 -51.43 -26.09
C PRO A 57 -6.24 -51.99 -25.36
N ALA A 58 -7.24 -52.45 -26.11
CA ALA A 58 -8.48 -53.02 -25.57
C ALA A 58 -8.36 -54.52 -25.26
N ASP A 59 -7.31 -55.20 -25.74
CA ASP A 59 -7.12 -56.63 -25.53
C ASP A 59 -6.75 -56.92 -24.06
N VAL A 60 -7.32 -57.96 -23.48
CA VAL A 60 -7.20 -58.26 -22.05
C VAL A 60 -6.42 -59.55 -21.80
N ALA A 61 -5.39 -59.49 -20.95
CA ALA A 61 -4.83 -60.65 -20.26
C ALA A 61 -5.46 -60.73 -18.87
N ARG A 62 -6.06 -61.87 -18.52
CA ARG A 62 -6.75 -62.03 -17.24
C ARG A 62 -6.08 -63.11 -16.40
N TYR A 63 -5.68 -62.75 -15.19
CA TYR A 63 -5.21 -63.72 -14.20
C TYR A 63 -6.39 -64.14 -13.33
N THR A 64 -6.63 -65.45 -13.27
CA THR A 64 -7.71 -66.06 -12.47
C THR A 64 -7.19 -67.02 -11.40
N ALA A 65 -5.88 -67.30 -11.38
CA ALA A 65 -5.25 -68.11 -10.33
C ALA A 65 -4.87 -67.25 -9.12
N ASN A 66 -5.06 -67.80 -7.90
CA ASN A 66 -5.20 -67.02 -6.67
C ASN A 66 -3.92 -66.89 -5.82
N VAL A 67 -2.74 -67.32 -6.32
CA VAL A 67 -1.64 -67.70 -5.40
C VAL A 67 -0.22 -67.50 -5.97
N ASN A 68 0.06 -66.41 -6.69
CA ASN A 68 1.39 -66.23 -7.31
C ASN A 68 2.49 -65.88 -6.30
N THR A 69 3.70 -66.40 -6.55
CA THR A 69 4.91 -66.21 -5.72
C THR A 69 6.14 -65.79 -6.53
N TYR A 70 5.98 -65.45 -7.81
CA TYR A 70 7.12 -65.04 -8.63
C TYR A 70 7.64 -63.65 -8.22
N THR A 71 8.95 -63.45 -8.21
CA THR A 71 9.55 -62.18 -7.75
C THR A 71 10.05 -61.27 -8.87
N GLY A 72 10.09 -61.77 -10.12
CA GLY A 72 10.45 -60.96 -11.28
C GLY A 72 9.38 -59.92 -11.62
N SER A 73 9.70 -59.00 -12.53
CA SER A 73 8.82 -57.89 -12.87
C SER A 73 7.63 -58.33 -13.71
N THR A 74 6.48 -57.69 -13.48
CA THR A 74 5.33 -57.71 -14.39
C THR A 74 5.33 -56.41 -15.19
N THR A 75 5.49 -56.52 -16.52
CA THR A 75 5.51 -55.36 -17.43
C THR A 75 4.33 -55.40 -18.38
N ILE A 76 3.55 -54.32 -18.43
CA ILE A 76 2.45 -54.14 -19.38
C ILE A 76 2.93 -53.12 -20.41
N LYS A 77 3.21 -53.56 -21.63
CA LYS A 77 3.62 -52.67 -22.74
C LYS A 77 2.42 -52.16 -23.54
N ASN A 78 1.46 -53.04 -23.80
CA ASN A 78 0.24 -52.71 -24.53
C ASN A 78 -0.89 -53.67 -24.15
N GLY A 79 -2.12 -53.18 -24.13
CA GLY A 79 -3.29 -53.93 -23.67
C GLY A 79 -3.54 -53.80 -22.18
N THR A 80 -4.46 -54.62 -21.66
CA THR A 80 -4.92 -54.55 -20.26
C THR A 80 -4.58 -55.84 -19.50
N LEU A 81 -3.91 -55.73 -18.35
CA LEU A 81 -3.84 -56.79 -17.35
C LEU A 81 -5.01 -56.65 -16.37
N ALA A 82 -5.90 -57.63 -16.33
CA ALA A 82 -6.99 -57.71 -15.37
C ALA A 82 -6.73 -58.80 -14.33
N LEU A 83 -6.66 -58.43 -13.06
CA LEU A 83 -6.55 -59.40 -11.95
C LEU A 83 -7.94 -59.71 -11.40
N ASN A 84 -8.41 -60.94 -11.56
CA ASN A 84 -9.70 -61.38 -11.02
C ASN A 84 -9.51 -62.60 -10.12
N THR A 85 -8.87 -62.37 -8.97
CA THR A 85 -8.48 -63.39 -8.00
C THR A 85 -9.20 -63.17 -6.67
N THR A 86 -9.58 -64.24 -5.97
CA THR A 86 -10.52 -64.20 -4.83
C THR A 86 -9.88 -64.49 -3.46
N TYR A 87 -8.56 -64.72 -3.38
CA TYR A 87 -7.87 -65.20 -2.17
C TYR A 87 -6.51 -64.52 -1.93
N ASN A 88 -6.47 -63.20 -1.89
CA ASN A 88 -5.24 -62.49 -1.58
C ASN A 88 -5.27 -61.86 -0.19
N THR A 89 -4.10 -61.89 0.46
CA THR A 89 -3.89 -61.54 1.86
C THR A 89 -3.59 -60.07 2.07
N TYR A 90 -3.98 -59.52 3.21
CA TYR A 90 -3.53 -58.19 3.64
C TYR A 90 -2.09 -58.25 4.19
N PRO A 91 -1.36 -57.11 4.25
CA PRO A 91 -0.05 -57.04 4.88
C PRO A 91 -0.10 -57.56 6.32
N GLY A 92 0.74 -58.55 6.66
CA GLY A 92 0.77 -59.15 8.00
C GLY A 92 -0.12 -60.39 8.20
N ASP A 93 -0.78 -60.89 7.16
CA ASP A 93 -1.48 -62.19 7.21
C ASP A 93 -0.50 -63.31 7.56
N THR A 94 -0.69 -63.94 8.72
CA THR A 94 0.17 -65.01 9.24
C THR A 94 -0.11 -66.38 8.63
N VAL A 95 -1.25 -66.53 7.95
CA VAL A 95 -1.71 -67.79 7.35
C VAL A 95 -1.20 -67.92 5.92
N ASN A 96 -1.15 -66.82 5.16
CA ASN A 96 -0.82 -66.84 3.73
C ASN A 96 0.14 -65.68 3.29
N PRO A 97 1.28 -65.45 3.95
CA PRO A 97 2.07 -64.21 3.88
C PRO A 97 2.74 -63.86 2.54
N GLY A 98 2.60 -64.70 1.50
CA GLY A 98 3.36 -64.59 0.25
C GLY A 98 2.53 -64.74 -1.01
N TYR A 99 1.20 -64.71 -0.93
CA TYR A 99 0.33 -65.03 -2.07
C TYR A 99 -0.42 -63.79 -2.57
N PHE A 100 -0.04 -63.35 -3.77
CA PHE A 100 -0.59 -62.16 -4.43
C PHE A 100 -0.77 -62.42 -5.93
N GLY A 101 -1.57 -61.62 -6.62
CA GLY A 101 -1.62 -61.65 -8.08
C GLY A 101 -0.32 -61.16 -8.71
N ILE A 102 0.30 -60.15 -8.10
CA ILE A 102 1.62 -59.59 -8.44
C ILE A 102 2.48 -59.52 -7.19
N ASN A 103 3.71 -60.03 -7.27
CA ASN A 103 4.60 -60.17 -6.11
C ASN A 103 5.97 -59.51 -6.33
N GLY A 104 6.40 -59.31 -7.59
CA GLY A 104 7.53 -58.46 -7.97
C GLY A 104 7.11 -57.08 -8.50
N PRO A 105 8.06 -56.25 -8.97
CA PRO A 105 7.79 -54.90 -9.48
C PRO A 105 6.75 -54.88 -10.61
N LEU A 106 5.86 -53.88 -10.62
CA LEU A 106 4.89 -53.65 -11.69
C LEU A 106 5.32 -52.43 -12.52
N ILE A 107 5.43 -52.61 -13.84
CA ILE A 107 5.76 -51.56 -14.80
C ILE A 107 4.62 -51.46 -15.81
N ILE A 108 4.04 -50.28 -15.98
CA ILE A 108 2.89 -50.05 -16.85
C ILE A 108 3.24 -48.98 -17.87
N GLY A 109 3.14 -49.35 -19.14
CA GLY A 109 3.59 -48.55 -20.27
C GLY A 109 5.09 -48.68 -20.50
N ASP A 110 5.54 -48.30 -21.69
CA ASP A 110 6.96 -48.20 -22.04
C ASP A 110 7.39 -46.78 -22.41
N GLY A 111 6.47 -45.81 -22.30
CA GLY A 111 6.70 -44.40 -22.59
C GLY A 111 6.61 -44.04 -24.08
N THR A 112 6.34 -45.00 -24.97
CA THR A 112 6.30 -44.76 -26.42
C THR A 112 4.90 -44.77 -27.01
N GLY A 113 3.90 -45.30 -26.29
CA GLY A 113 2.51 -45.37 -26.71
C GLY A 113 1.71 -44.07 -26.52
N LEU A 114 0.47 -44.05 -27.04
CA LEU A 114 -0.53 -43.04 -26.68
C LEU A 114 -0.96 -43.24 -25.22
N ALA A 115 -1.48 -42.17 -24.60
CA ALA A 115 -2.00 -42.22 -23.23
C ALA A 115 -2.99 -43.39 -23.03
N ASN A 116 -2.79 -44.16 -21.96
CA ASN A 116 -3.60 -45.30 -21.56
C ASN A 116 -3.54 -46.52 -22.50
N THR A 117 -2.50 -46.70 -23.32
CA THR A 117 -2.38 -47.90 -24.16
C THR A 117 -1.99 -49.15 -23.37
N ALA A 118 -1.28 -48.99 -22.26
CA ALA A 118 -1.02 -50.03 -21.27
C ALA A 118 -1.86 -49.82 -20.01
N ARG A 119 -2.63 -50.84 -19.58
CA ARG A 119 -3.53 -50.71 -18.43
C ARG A 119 -3.41 -51.86 -17.44
N TYR A 120 -3.44 -51.53 -16.16
CA TYR A 120 -3.71 -52.49 -15.08
C TYR A 120 -5.11 -52.23 -14.50
N THR A 121 -5.87 -53.29 -14.22
CA THR A 121 -7.16 -53.17 -13.54
C THR A 121 -7.44 -54.31 -12.56
N THR A 122 -8.09 -53.97 -11.44
CA THR A 122 -8.65 -54.96 -10.52
C THR A 122 -10.04 -55.38 -11.03
N GLY A 123 -10.30 -56.68 -11.15
CA GLY A 123 -11.55 -57.23 -11.72
C GLY A 123 -12.82 -56.87 -10.95
N THR A 124 -13.98 -57.10 -11.57
CA THR A 124 -15.30 -56.84 -10.97
C THR A 124 -15.64 -57.93 -9.95
N GLY A 125 -15.63 -57.61 -8.65
CA GLY A 125 -16.05 -58.52 -7.57
C GLY A 125 -15.19 -58.55 -6.31
N THR A 126 -14.07 -57.84 -6.28
CA THR A 126 -13.09 -57.85 -5.17
C THR A 126 -13.29 -56.66 -4.25
N GLN A 127 -14.05 -56.79 -3.15
CA GLN A 127 -14.25 -55.66 -2.21
C GLN A 127 -13.20 -55.58 -1.08
N PHE A 128 -12.42 -56.64 -0.82
CA PHE A 128 -11.57 -56.72 0.39
C PHE A 128 -10.19 -57.41 0.18
N SER A 129 -9.64 -57.48 -1.04
CA SER A 129 -8.41 -58.24 -1.31
C SER A 129 -7.31 -57.39 -1.96
N GLU A 130 -6.13 -57.41 -1.34
CA GLU A 130 -4.88 -56.83 -1.85
C GLU A 130 -4.32 -57.67 -2.99
N LEU A 131 -4.40 -57.21 -4.24
CA LEU A 131 -4.01 -58.01 -5.41
C LEU A 131 -2.51 -57.92 -5.71
N MET A 132 -1.85 -56.89 -5.19
CA MET A 132 -0.41 -56.68 -5.26
C MET A 132 0.21 -56.90 -3.88
N ASN A 133 1.43 -57.44 -3.86
CA ASN A 133 2.22 -57.46 -2.63
C ASN A 133 2.50 -56.01 -2.20
N TYR A 134 2.34 -55.68 -0.93
CA TYR A 134 2.62 -54.35 -0.37
C TYR A 134 4.08 -53.90 -0.48
N THR A 135 4.98 -54.81 -0.85
CA THR A 135 6.39 -54.54 -1.20
C THR A 135 6.60 -54.25 -2.71
N THR A 136 5.54 -54.32 -3.52
CA THR A 136 5.60 -54.06 -4.96
C THR A 136 5.86 -52.59 -5.23
N GLN A 137 6.96 -52.31 -5.93
CA GLN A 137 7.22 -51.02 -6.54
C GLN A 137 6.44 -50.90 -7.85
N VAL A 138 5.78 -49.77 -8.06
CA VAL A 138 4.95 -49.54 -9.25
C VAL A 138 5.53 -48.38 -10.06
N THR A 139 5.83 -48.63 -11.32
CA THR A 139 6.24 -47.61 -12.30
C THR A 139 5.15 -47.42 -13.33
N ILE A 140 4.76 -46.17 -13.56
CA ILE A 140 3.73 -45.78 -14.53
C ILE A 140 4.36 -44.80 -15.50
N ASN A 141 4.41 -45.19 -16.77
CA ASN A 141 4.91 -44.35 -17.84
C ASN A 141 3.78 -43.49 -18.44
N SER A 142 4.11 -42.54 -19.30
CA SER A 142 3.17 -41.58 -19.90
C SER A 142 1.97 -42.21 -20.62
N ASP A 143 2.15 -43.42 -21.13
CA ASP A 143 1.17 -44.27 -21.82
C ASP A 143 0.44 -45.26 -20.88
N GLY A 144 0.83 -45.32 -19.61
CA GLY A 144 0.32 -46.25 -18.61
C GLY A 144 -0.88 -45.75 -17.81
N GLN A 145 -1.77 -46.68 -17.44
CA GLN A 145 -2.91 -46.42 -16.57
C GLN A 145 -3.14 -47.53 -15.53
N ILE A 146 -3.50 -47.15 -14.30
CA ILE A 146 -4.07 -48.03 -13.27
C ILE A 146 -5.54 -47.67 -13.09
N ASN A 147 -6.43 -48.67 -13.09
CA ASN A 147 -7.84 -48.51 -12.74
C ASN A 147 -8.20 -49.46 -11.58
N LEU A 148 -8.37 -48.90 -10.39
CA LEU A 148 -8.71 -49.64 -9.18
C LEU A 148 -10.23 -49.67 -8.96
N ASN A 149 -10.75 -50.86 -8.71
CA ASN A 149 -12.10 -51.11 -8.21
C ASN A 149 -12.05 -51.70 -6.78
N ALA A 150 -10.86 -51.85 -6.22
CA ALA A 150 -10.57 -52.44 -4.91
C ALA A 150 -9.39 -51.71 -4.25
N ALA A 151 -9.33 -51.72 -2.93
CA ALA A 151 -8.20 -51.20 -2.15
C ALA A 151 -6.89 -51.95 -2.48
N GLN A 152 -5.80 -51.22 -2.74
CA GLN A 152 -4.46 -51.76 -2.99
C GLN A 152 -3.38 -51.03 -2.19
N THR A 153 -2.37 -51.74 -1.72
CA THR A 153 -1.19 -51.24 -1.04
C THR A 153 0.04 -51.43 -1.93
N VAL A 154 0.86 -50.38 -2.04
CA VAL A 154 2.08 -50.39 -2.87
C VAL A 154 3.28 -49.88 -2.08
N ALA A 155 4.47 -50.40 -2.37
CA ALA A 155 5.71 -49.97 -1.72
C ALA A 155 6.18 -48.58 -2.12
N GLY A 156 5.77 -48.12 -3.29
CA GLY A 156 6.15 -46.84 -3.84
C GLY A 156 5.61 -46.69 -5.25
N LEU A 157 5.55 -45.43 -5.69
CA LEU A 157 5.11 -45.07 -7.04
C LEU A 157 6.23 -44.31 -7.72
N THR A 158 6.51 -44.65 -8.98
CA THR A 158 7.35 -43.85 -9.86
C THR A 158 6.55 -43.49 -11.11
N PHE A 159 6.49 -42.20 -11.43
CA PHE A 159 5.82 -41.69 -12.63
C PHE A 159 6.82 -41.06 -13.59
N THR A 160 6.64 -41.30 -14.88
CA THR A 160 7.16 -40.43 -15.97
C THR A 160 6.02 -39.73 -16.72
N GLY A 161 4.79 -39.95 -16.25
CA GLY A 161 3.51 -39.42 -16.71
C GLY A 161 2.40 -40.40 -16.34
N GLY A 162 1.31 -40.47 -17.10
CA GLY A 162 0.29 -41.51 -16.94
C GLY A 162 -0.69 -41.26 -15.79
N LYS A 163 -1.58 -42.23 -15.56
CA LYS A 163 -2.77 -42.03 -14.69
C LYS A 163 -3.02 -43.18 -13.72
N ILE A 164 -3.37 -42.86 -12.48
CA ILE A 164 -4.08 -43.74 -11.56
C ILE A 164 -5.51 -43.24 -11.40
N ASP A 165 -6.47 -44.13 -11.63
CA ASP A 165 -7.89 -43.93 -11.33
C ASP A 165 -8.30 -44.87 -10.20
N LEU A 166 -8.68 -44.31 -9.05
CA LEU A 166 -9.08 -45.07 -7.87
C LEU A 166 -10.54 -45.59 -7.96
N GLY A 167 -11.28 -45.23 -9.00
CA GLY A 167 -12.67 -45.66 -9.19
C GLY A 167 -13.63 -45.06 -8.16
N THR A 168 -14.76 -45.74 -7.91
CA THR A 168 -15.80 -45.31 -6.96
C THR A 168 -15.68 -45.95 -5.58
N ALA A 169 -15.11 -47.17 -5.52
CA ALA A 169 -14.95 -47.99 -4.32
C ALA A 169 -13.51 -48.52 -4.14
N GLY A 170 -12.58 -48.13 -5.01
CA GLY A 170 -11.16 -48.49 -4.86
C GLY A 170 -10.44 -47.62 -3.84
N GLY A 171 -9.18 -47.93 -3.56
CA GLY A 171 -8.34 -47.14 -2.66
C GLY A 171 -6.87 -47.46 -2.90
N LEU A 172 -5.99 -46.48 -2.69
CA LEU A 172 -4.56 -46.67 -2.80
C LEU A 172 -3.89 -46.31 -1.49
N TYR A 173 -3.19 -47.27 -0.91
CA TYR A 173 -2.46 -47.16 0.35
C TYR A 173 -0.97 -47.11 0.04
N LEU A 174 -0.32 -46.01 0.44
CA LEU A 174 1.11 -45.84 0.21
C LEU A 174 1.90 -46.44 1.37
N ASN A 175 2.82 -47.35 1.06
CA ASN A 175 3.83 -47.87 1.99
C ASN A 175 5.20 -47.18 1.86
N GLY A 176 5.42 -46.40 0.80
CA GLY A 176 6.66 -45.64 0.61
C GLY A 176 6.47 -44.39 -0.24
N ALA A 177 7.56 -43.93 -0.86
CA ALA A 177 7.63 -42.65 -1.54
C ALA A 177 6.89 -42.64 -2.90
N VAL A 178 6.52 -41.44 -3.33
CA VAL A 178 6.05 -41.15 -4.68
C VAL A 178 7.11 -40.31 -5.36
N THR A 179 7.70 -40.82 -6.44
CA THR A 179 8.68 -40.10 -7.26
C THR A 179 8.06 -39.75 -8.60
N VAL A 180 8.17 -38.49 -9.02
CA VAL A 180 7.63 -38.01 -10.29
C VAL A 180 8.73 -37.37 -11.12
N ASN A 181 9.06 -38.04 -12.22
CA ASN A 181 10.02 -37.62 -13.24
C ASN A 181 9.28 -37.22 -14.54
N ALA A 182 8.08 -36.66 -14.40
CA ALA A 182 7.27 -36.20 -15.53
C ALA A 182 7.90 -34.95 -16.17
N SER A 183 7.88 -34.86 -17.50
CA SER A 183 8.23 -33.64 -18.23
C SER A 183 7.00 -32.76 -18.43
N ALA A 184 7.20 -31.46 -18.66
CA ALA A 184 6.12 -30.56 -19.07
C ALA A 184 5.33 -31.15 -20.27
N GLY A 185 4.03 -31.36 -20.10
CA GLY A 185 3.14 -32.00 -21.10
C GLY A 185 2.79 -33.47 -20.83
N ASN A 186 3.46 -34.13 -19.88
CA ASN A 186 3.20 -35.52 -19.47
C ASN A 186 2.86 -35.61 -17.97
N THR A 187 1.93 -34.78 -17.50
CA THR A 187 1.55 -34.72 -16.07
C THR A 187 1.11 -36.09 -15.55
N ALA A 188 1.67 -36.50 -14.41
CA ALA A 188 1.21 -37.66 -13.64
C ALA A 188 -0.11 -37.31 -12.93
N VAL A 189 -1.09 -38.22 -12.95
CA VAL A 189 -2.41 -37.94 -12.39
C VAL A 189 -2.86 -39.04 -11.45
N ILE A 190 -3.38 -38.66 -10.28
CA ILE A 190 -4.10 -39.56 -9.36
C ILE A 190 -5.51 -39.01 -9.16
N THR A 191 -6.51 -39.72 -9.67
CA THR A 191 -7.94 -39.35 -9.56
C THR A 191 -8.72 -40.35 -8.74
N GLY A 192 -9.77 -39.90 -8.06
CA GLY A 192 -10.72 -40.77 -7.37
C GLY A 192 -12.12 -40.17 -7.35
N SER A 193 -13.12 -41.00 -7.12
CA SER A 193 -14.52 -40.60 -6.98
C SER A 193 -15.23 -41.40 -5.88
N GLY A 194 -16.42 -40.98 -5.48
CA GLY A 194 -17.21 -41.70 -4.48
C GLY A 194 -16.49 -41.76 -3.13
N THR A 195 -16.27 -42.97 -2.60
CA THR A 195 -15.60 -43.21 -1.31
C THR A 195 -14.13 -43.60 -1.47
N SER A 196 -13.57 -43.51 -2.68
CA SER A 196 -12.18 -43.89 -2.92
C SER A 196 -11.19 -42.89 -2.33
N THR A 197 -10.08 -43.40 -1.79
CA THR A 197 -9.08 -42.57 -1.09
C THR A 197 -7.65 -42.91 -1.49
N LEU A 198 -6.81 -41.88 -1.54
CA LEU A 198 -5.36 -42.00 -1.47
C LEU A 198 -4.96 -41.92 0.01
N SER A 199 -4.72 -43.08 0.65
CA SER A 199 -4.29 -43.15 2.03
C SER A 199 -2.76 -43.10 2.13
N LEU A 200 -2.24 -42.23 3.00
CA LEU A 200 -0.80 -42.09 3.24
C LEU A 200 -0.27 -43.09 4.28
N THR A 201 -1.08 -44.07 4.65
CA THR A 201 -0.75 -45.16 5.58
C THR A 201 -0.84 -46.50 4.85
N ILE A 202 -0.34 -47.57 5.49
CA ILE A 202 -0.53 -48.93 4.99
C ILE A 202 -1.91 -49.46 5.38
N HIS A 203 -2.50 -50.26 4.50
CA HIS A 203 -3.72 -51.00 4.80
C HIS A 203 -3.39 -52.17 5.75
N GLN A 204 -4.06 -52.26 6.90
CA GLN A 204 -4.02 -53.45 7.77
C GLN A 204 -5.43 -53.86 8.17
N GLY A 205 -6.01 -54.84 7.49
CA GLY A 205 -7.35 -55.32 7.82
C GLY A 205 -8.37 -54.19 8.02
N PRO A 206 -9.35 -54.30 8.95
CA PRO A 206 -10.42 -53.32 9.09
C PRO A 206 -10.00 -51.95 9.66
N SER A 207 -8.72 -51.69 9.97
CA SER A 207 -8.29 -50.39 10.52
C SER A 207 -6.88 -49.98 10.07
N PRO A 208 -6.69 -48.79 9.46
CA PRO A 208 -5.36 -48.29 9.08
C PRO A 208 -4.40 -48.16 10.28
N VAL A 209 -3.10 -48.35 10.03
CA VAL A 209 -2.06 -48.08 11.04
C VAL A 209 -1.82 -46.57 11.15
N ALA A 210 -1.48 -46.10 12.34
CA ALA A 210 -1.23 -44.69 12.61
C ALA A 210 -0.17 -44.05 11.67
N ASN A 211 -0.39 -42.75 11.42
CA ASN A 211 0.25 -41.85 10.48
C ASN A 211 1.73 -42.12 10.14
N ALA A 212 1.98 -42.54 8.90
CA ALA A 212 3.31 -42.50 8.29
C ALA A 212 3.48 -41.20 7.47
N ASN A 213 4.65 -40.58 7.55
CA ASN A 213 5.02 -39.48 6.67
C ASN A 213 5.39 -40.03 5.27
N ARG A 214 4.82 -39.46 4.21
CA ARG A 214 5.05 -39.87 2.82
C ARG A 214 5.75 -38.76 2.06
N THR A 215 6.88 -39.12 1.46
CA THR A 215 7.65 -38.21 0.62
C THR A 215 7.11 -38.26 -0.81
N PHE A 216 6.76 -37.09 -1.32
CA PHE A 216 6.46 -36.84 -2.73
C PHE A 216 7.67 -36.10 -3.32
N ASP A 217 8.54 -36.82 -4.01
CA ASP A 217 9.72 -36.29 -4.70
C ASP A 217 9.38 -35.97 -6.15
N ILE A 218 9.09 -34.69 -6.41
CA ILE A 218 8.68 -34.22 -7.73
C ILE A 218 9.89 -33.58 -8.40
N VAL A 219 10.61 -34.39 -9.16
CA VAL A 219 11.91 -34.05 -9.76
C VAL A 219 11.74 -33.26 -11.06
N GLY A 220 10.72 -33.61 -11.85
CA GLY A 220 10.45 -33.00 -13.15
C GLY A 220 9.68 -31.68 -13.06
N GLY A 221 9.80 -30.84 -14.11
CA GLY A 221 9.11 -29.56 -14.25
C GLY A 221 9.84 -28.33 -13.70
N VAL A 222 9.75 -27.20 -14.41
CA VAL A 222 10.08 -25.86 -13.87
C VAL A 222 8.88 -24.94 -14.09
N GLY A 223 8.51 -24.18 -13.05
CA GLY A 223 7.38 -23.25 -13.10
C GLY A 223 6.05 -23.84 -12.61
N ASN A 224 4.94 -23.18 -12.93
CA ASN A 224 3.63 -23.44 -12.32
C ASN A 224 2.81 -24.58 -12.97
N ALA A 225 3.32 -25.20 -14.05
CA ALA A 225 2.65 -26.34 -14.66
C ALA A 225 2.75 -27.57 -13.74
N SER A 226 1.65 -28.29 -13.54
CA SER A 226 1.63 -29.43 -12.61
C SER A 226 2.35 -30.64 -13.20
N ASP A 227 3.30 -31.19 -12.46
CA ASP A 227 3.98 -32.44 -12.77
C ASP A 227 3.25 -33.64 -12.14
N LEU A 228 2.62 -33.40 -10.99
CA LEU A 228 1.67 -34.31 -10.35
C LEU A 228 0.38 -33.58 -10.03
N THR A 229 -0.75 -34.12 -10.48
CA THR A 229 -2.09 -33.65 -10.11
C THR A 229 -2.82 -34.71 -9.30
N ILE A 230 -3.27 -34.36 -8.10
CA ILE A 230 -4.08 -35.20 -7.24
C ILE A 230 -5.48 -34.58 -7.10
N SER A 231 -6.48 -35.30 -7.60
CA SER A 231 -7.90 -34.97 -7.40
C SER A 231 -8.64 -36.01 -6.57
N ALA A 232 -7.95 -37.08 -6.14
CA ALA A 232 -8.47 -38.05 -5.17
C ALA A 232 -8.48 -37.48 -3.73
N LEU A 233 -9.45 -37.91 -2.92
CA LEU A 233 -9.49 -37.60 -1.49
C LEU A 233 -8.26 -38.21 -0.79
N ILE A 234 -7.41 -37.37 -0.21
CA ILE A 234 -6.26 -37.79 0.59
C ILE A 234 -6.73 -38.06 2.02
N THR A 235 -6.24 -39.16 2.62
CA THR A 235 -6.54 -39.48 4.02
C THR A 235 -5.32 -39.95 4.80
N ASN A 236 -5.33 -39.70 6.12
CA ASN A 236 -4.31 -40.15 7.07
C ASN A 236 -2.88 -39.67 6.74
N GLY A 237 -1.92 -40.00 7.60
CA GLY A 237 -0.47 -39.79 7.37
C GLY A 237 -0.05 -38.33 7.31
N SER A 238 1.07 -38.03 6.64
CA SER A 238 1.60 -36.67 6.46
C SER A 238 2.30 -36.56 5.11
N ILE A 239 2.37 -35.35 4.55
CA ILE A 239 2.96 -35.08 3.24
C ILE A 239 4.30 -34.37 3.42
N THR A 240 5.34 -34.89 2.77
CA THR A 240 6.62 -34.17 2.58
C THR A 240 6.90 -34.01 1.09
N LYS A 241 6.73 -32.79 0.57
CA LYS A 241 7.03 -32.43 -0.82
C LYS A 241 8.52 -32.06 -0.95
N THR A 242 9.20 -32.72 -1.88
CA THR A 242 10.60 -32.50 -2.26
C THR A 242 10.72 -32.40 -3.79
N GLY A 243 11.93 -32.12 -4.29
CA GLY A 243 12.16 -31.87 -5.72
C GLY A 243 11.63 -30.50 -6.19
N ILE A 244 12.10 -30.05 -7.35
CA ILE A 244 11.83 -28.68 -7.85
C ILE A 244 10.48 -28.52 -8.54
N GLY A 245 9.81 -29.64 -8.88
CA GLY A 245 8.56 -29.63 -9.63
C GLY A 245 7.34 -29.21 -8.83
N THR A 246 6.21 -29.13 -9.52
CA THR A 246 4.93 -28.71 -8.98
C THR A 246 4.01 -29.91 -8.71
N MET A 247 3.56 -30.02 -7.46
CA MET A 247 2.48 -30.91 -7.04
C MET A 247 1.21 -30.09 -6.88
N SER A 248 0.11 -30.48 -7.53
CA SER A 248 -1.20 -29.85 -7.40
C SER A 248 -2.19 -30.74 -6.67
N ILE A 249 -2.86 -30.20 -5.64
CA ILE A 249 -4.01 -30.82 -4.98
C ILE A 249 -5.25 -30.00 -5.33
N THR A 250 -6.18 -30.63 -6.05
CA THR A 250 -7.31 -29.93 -6.66
C THR A 250 -8.65 -30.22 -5.98
N THR A 251 -8.66 -31.06 -4.94
CA THR A 251 -9.88 -31.49 -4.24
C THR A 251 -9.89 -31.05 -2.79
N SER A 252 -11.07 -31.08 -2.17
CA SER A 252 -11.22 -30.96 -0.72
C SER A 252 -10.75 -32.25 -0.04
N ASN A 253 -9.98 -32.13 1.04
CA ASN A 253 -9.59 -33.24 1.91
C ASN A 253 -10.24 -33.15 3.30
N SER A 254 -11.36 -32.41 3.40
CA SER A 254 -12.14 -32.31 4.64
C SER A 254 -12.63 -33.68 5.12
N GLY A 255 -12.51 -33.93 6.43
CA GLY A 255 -12.93 -35.19 7.07
C GLY A 255 -12.05 -36.41 6.77
N GLY A 256 -10.85 -36.22 6.21
CA GLY A 256 -9.97 -37.32 5.80
C GLY A 256 -8.48 -37.12 6.07
N TYR A 257 -7.93 -35.96 5.70
CA TYR A 257 -6.52 -35.64 5.95
C TYR A 257 -6.39 -34.76 7.20
N GLU A 258 -5.58 -35.21 8.15
CA GLU A 258 -5.30 -34.52 9.42
C GLU A 258 -3.78 -34.48 9.70
N GLY A 259 -2.98 -34.68 8.65
CA GLY A 259 -1.52 -34.76 8.75
C GLY A 259 -0.80 -33.43 8.77
N THR A 260 0.51 -33.47 9.02
CA THR A 260 1.39 -32.33 8.72
C THR A 260 1.74 -32.28 7.23
N THR A 261 1.86 -31.07 6.68
CA THR A 261 2.33 -30.84 5.32
C THR A 261 3.66 -30.10 5.35
N THR A 262 4.71 -30.67 4.76
CA THR A 262 6.03 -30.03 4.67
C THR A 262 6.44 -29.84 3.21
N ILE A 263 6.84 -28.63 2.83
CA ILE A 263 7.32 -28.29 1.49
C ILE A 263 8.79 -27.93 1.60
N ASN A 264 9.67 -28.85 1.20
CA ASN A 264 11.13 -28.67 1.27
C ASN A 264 11.71 -27.98 0.03
N ASN A 265 11.08 -28.16 -1.14
CA ASN A 265 11.51 -27.55 -2.39
C ASN A 265 10.39 -27.56 -3.42
N GLY A 266 10.51 -26.71 -4.44
CA GLY A 266 9.54 -26.60 -5.52
C GLY A 266 8.20 -26.07 -5.04
N ILE A 267 7.13 -26.45 -5.72
CA ILE A 267 5.80 -25.87 -5.51
C ILE A 267 4.82 -26.95 -5.03
N LEU A 268 4.05 -26.64 -3.99
CA LEU A 268 2.76 -27.28 -3.71
C LEU A 268 1.66 -26.28 -4.05
N ASN A 269 0.87 -26.57 -5.07
CA ASN A 269 -0.25 -25.77 -5.51
C ASN A 269 -1.56 -26.37 -4.98
N ILE A 270 -2.34 -25.58 -4.27
CA ILE A 270 -3.65 -25.98 -3.75
C ILE A 270 -4.76 -25.16 -4.38
N GLN A 271 -5.83 -25.85 -4.79
CA GLN A 271 -6.97 -25.24 -5.48
C GLN A 271 -8.27 -25.29 -4.67
N HIS A 272 -8.22 -25.77 -3.43
CA HIS A 272 -9.37 -25.86 -2.52
C HIS A 272 -8.96 -25.52 -1.08
N GLY A 273 -9.83 -24.82 -0.33
CA GLY A 273 -9.55 -24.34 1.04
C GLY A 273 -9.17 -25.44 2.03
N ASP A 274 -9.84 -26.58 1.92
CA ASP A 274 -9.56 -27.78 2.72
C ASP A 274 -8.61 -28.78 2.03
N ALA A 275 -7.84 -28.38 1.01
CA ALA A 275 -6.89 -29.28 0.32
C ALA A 275 -5.82 -29.83 1.27
N LEU A 276 -5.51 -29.09 2.34
CA LEU A 276 -4.58 -29.52 3.39
C LEU A 276 -5.30 -30.12 4.61
N GLY A 277 -6.58 -30.47 4.46
CA GLY A 277 -7.33 -31.20 5.47
C GLY A 277 -8.01 -30.33 6.52
N GLN A 278 -8.53 -30.96 7.57
CA GLN A 278 -9.17 -30.29 8.69
C GLN A 278 -8.24 -30.30 9.90
N ALA A 279 -7.39 -29.28 10.02
CA ALA A 279 -6.53 -29.14 11.18
C ALA A 279 -7.29 -28.72 12.44
N SER A 280 -6.93 -29.35 13.56
CA SER A 280 -7.13 -28.74 14.89
C SER A 280 -6.22 -27.51 15.02
N ASN A 281 -6.50 -26.58 15.93
CA ASN A 281 -5.68 -25.38 16.16
C ASN A 281 -4.29 -25.67 16.81
N ASN A 282 -3.69 -26.83 16.54
CA ASN A 282 -2.48 -27.35 17.15
C ASN A 282 -1.37 -27.59 16.10
N THR A 283 -0.13 -27.41 16.54
CA THR A 283 1.13 -27.66 15.82
C THR A 283 1.26 -29.05 15.16
N ALA A 284 0.51 -30.05 15.61
CA ALA A 284 0.54 -31.42 15.07
C ALA A 284 -0.11 -31.57 13.69
N THR A 285 -0.86 -30.57 13.22
CA THR A 285 -1.58 -30.57 11.94
C THR A 285 -1.25 -29.29 11.16
N ALA A 286 0.04 -28.95 11.07
CA ALA A 286 0.51 -27.69 10.49
C ALA A 286 1.15 -27.86 9.11
N THR A 287 1.16 -26.76 8.36
CA THR A 287 1.84 -26.64 7.07
C THR A 287 3.14 -25.86 7.24
N THR A 288 4.27 -26.48 6.88
CA THR A 288 5.60 -25.86 6.93
C THR A 288 6.16 -25.69 5.53
N VAL A 289 6.46 -24.46 5.15
CA VAL A 289 7.18 -24.11 3.93
C VAL A 289 8.64 -23.82 4.31
N ASN A 290 9.54 -24.71 3.92
CA ASN A 290 10.97 -24.55 4.13
C ASN A 290 11.60 -23.72 3.00
N SER A 291 12.82 -23.24 3.22
CA SER A 291 13.54 -22.44 2.22
C SER A 291 13.68 -23.21 0.90
N GLY A 292 13.29 -22.56 -0.21
CA GLY A 292 13.22 -23.18 -1.55
C GLY A 292 11.85 -23.78 -1.89
N GLY A 293 10.93 -23.91 -0.93
CA GLY A 293 9.55 -24.33 -1.15
C GLY A 293 8.58 -23.16 -1.32
N SER A 294 7.49 -23.36 -2.05
CA SER A 294 6.35 -22.42 -2.13
C SER A 294 5.03 -23.15 -1.97
N LEU A 295 4.14 -22.61 -1.13
CA LEU A 295 2.72 -22.93 -1.12
C LEU A 295 2.00 -21.94 -2.05
N GLN A 296 1.47 -22.45 -3.16
CA GLN A 296 0.69 -21.67 -4.12
C GLN A 296 -0.80 -21.85 -3.86
N LEU A 297 -1.52 -20.72 -3.77
CA LEU A 297 -2.97 -20.67 -3.77
C LEU A 297 -3.42 -20.31 -5.19
N SER A 298 -4.08 -21.25 -5.87
CA SER A 298 -4.55 -21.05 -7.23
C SER A 298 -6.02 -21.47 -7.31
N ASN A 299 -6.92 -20.50 -7.28
CA ASN A 299 -8.33 -20.76 -7.48
C ASN A 299 -8.66 -20.66 -8.96
N VAL A 300 -8.86 -21.80 -9.63
CA VAL A 300 -9.10 -21.83 -11.08
C VAL A 300 -10.57 -22.10 -11.44
N ALA A 301 -11.47 -22.34 -10.48
CA ALA A 301 -12.81 -22.84 -10.85
C ALA A 301 -14.05 -22.29 -10.15
N ASN A 302 -14.13 -21.97 -8.83
CA ASN A 302 -15.46 -21.81 -8.19
C ASN A 302 -15.58 -20.86 -6.96
N GLY A 303 -14.98 -19.66 -7.00
CA GLY A 303 -15.22 -18.61 -5.98
C GLY A 303 -14.21 -18.59 -4.82
N ASN A 304 -14.23 -17.56 -3.97
CA ASN A 304 -13.16 -17.23 -3.01
C ASN A 304 -12.64 -18.46 -2.22
N PHE A 305 -11.35 -18.79 -2.37
CA PHE A 305 -10.68 -19.81 -1.55
C PHE A 305 -10.61 -19.30 -0.11
N THR A 306 -10.99 -20.12 0.87
CA THR A 306 -10.78 -19.80 2.29
C THR A 306 -10.23 -21.05 2.96
N SER A 307 -8.99 -20.99 3.45
CA SER A 307 -8.41 -22.10 4.20
C SER A 307 -9.14 -22.27 5.52
N ASN A 308 -9.03 -23.46 6.10
CA ASN A 308 -9.44 -23.72 7.47
C ASN A 308 -8.68 -22.78 8.45
N SER A 309 -9.38 -22.27 9.47
CA SER A 309 -8.80 -21.38 10.50
C SER A 309 -7.90 -22.10 11.51
N GLY A 310 -7.99 -23.44 11.61
CA GLY A 310 -7.13 -24.27 12.46
C GLY A 310 -5.74 -24.55 11.86
N GLU A 311 -5.58 -24.46 10.54
CA GLU A 311 -4.34 -24.82 9.84
C GLU A 311 -3.24 -23.77 10.07
N GLN A 312 -2.26 -24.08 10.90
CA GLN A 312 -1.11 -23.18 11.12
C GLN A 312 -0.15 -23.21 9.93
N LEU A 313 0.38 -22.05 9.54
CA LEU A 313 1.34 -21.91 8.45
C LEU A 313 2.70 -21.43 8.96
N TYR A 314 3.74 -22.21 8.77
CA TYR A 314 5.12 -21.85 9.08
C TYR A 314 5.86 -21.51 7.78
N LEU A 315 6.39 -20.28 7.68
CA LEU A 315 7.11 -19.80 6.51
C LEU A 315 8.60 -19.62 6.84
N ASN A 316 9.44 -20.15 5.95
CA ASN A 316 10.89 -19.98 5.97
C ASN A 316 11.38 -19.55 4.59
N GLY A 317 11.94 -18.34 4.49
CA GLY A 317 12.60 -17.87 3.29
C GLY A 317 11.68 -17.25 2.24
N THR A 318 12.24 -16.99 1.07
CA THR A 318 11.61 -16.17 0.03
C THR A 318 10.74 -16.95 -0.96
N GLY A 319 10.61 -18.26 -0.76
CA GLY A 319 9.91 -19.15 -1.67
C GLY A 319 10.78 -19.73 -2.79
N TYR A 320 10.21 -20.69 -3.51
CA TYR A 320 10.80 -21.21 -4.75
C TYR A 320 11.01 -20.07 -5.76
N LEU A 321 12.23 -19.98 -6.30
CA LEU A 321 12.64 -18.91 -7.23
C LEU A 321 12.30 -17.49 -6.76
N ASN A 322 12.28 -17.25 -5.45
CA ASN A 322 11.98 -15.94 -4.85
C ASN A 322 10.54 -15.41 -5.05
N ASN A 323 9.58 -16.27 -5.43
CA ASN A 323 8.19 -15.88 -5.74
C ASN A 323 7.22 -15.96 -4.54
N GLY A 324 7.74 -15.96 -3.31
CA GLY A 324 6.96 -16.06 -2.08
C GLY A 324 6.88 -17.48 -1.55
N ALA A 325 7.14 -17.64 -0.25
CA ALA A 325 6.91 -18.90 0.46
C ALA A 325 5.41 -19.20 0.53
N LEU A 326 4.59 -18.15 0.64
CA LEU A 326 3.17 -18.18 0.32
C LEU A 326 2.93 -17.31 -0.92
N GLN A 327 2.31 -17.88 -1.95
CA GLN A 327 2.05 -17.20 -3.22
C GLN A 327 0.58 -17.33 -3.60
N ASN A 328 -0.08 -16.20 -3.84
CA ASN A 328 -1.41 -16.12 -4.43
C ASN A 328 -1.29 -15.91 -5.94
N LEU A 329 -1.62 -16.92 -6.74
CA LEU A 329 -1.41 -16.86 -8.19
C LEU A 329 -2.51 -16.06 -8.91
N ALA A 330 -3.77 -16.26 -8.51
CA ALA A 330 -4.93 -15.59 -9.07
C ALA A 330 -6.15 -15.71 -8.16
N GLY A 331 -7.10 -14.79 -8.36
CA GLY A 331 -8.35 -14.76 -7.60
C GLY A 331 -8.19 -14.21 -6.19
N ASN A 332 -9.31 -14.16 -5.47
CA ASN A 332 -9.34 -13.69 -4.09
C ASN A 332 -9.29 -14.91 -3.16
N ASN A 333 -8.18 -15.06 -2.45
CA ASN A 333 -7.90 -16.24 -1.64
C ASN A 333 -7.58 -15.81 -0.20
N THR A 334 -8.13 -16.53 0.78
CA THR A 334 -8.00 -16.25 2.20
C THR A 334 -7.25 -17.39 2.88
N TRP A 335 -6.18 -17.05 3.59
CA TRP A 335 -5.54 -17.93 4.57
C TRP A 335 -6.04 -17.55 5.97
N SER A 336 -6.86 -18.42 6.57
CA SER A 336 -7.53 -18.14 7.83
C SER A 336 -6.70 -18.49 9.07
N GLY A 337 -5.77 -19.43 8.92
CA GLY A 337 -4.95 -19.90 10.03
C GLY A 337 -3.84 -18.93 10.41
N SER A 338 -3.32 -19.08 11.63
CA SER A 338 -2.19 -18.26 12.08
C SER A 338 -0.92 -18.58 11.28
N THR A 339 -0.16 -17.55 10.96
CA THR A 339 1.08 -17.63 10.20
C THR A 339 2.28 -17.35 11.11
N PHE A 340 3.36 -18.10 10.97
CA PHE A 340 4.58 -18.01 11.77
C PHE A 340 5.79 -17.83 10.85
N LEU A 341 6.51 -16.71 11.01
CA LEU A 341 7.76 -16.44 10.30
C LEU A 341 8.91 -16.96 11.15
N THR A 342 9.44 -18.13 10.79
CA THR A 342 10.52 -18.77 11.56
C THR A 342 11.89 -18.22 11.14
N THR A 343 11.99 -17.78 9.88
CA THR A 343 13.06 -16.91 9.34
C THR A 343 12.42 -15.75 8.57
N ASP A 344 13.23 -14.83 8.04
CA ASP A 344 12.74 -13.86 7.07
C ASP A 344 11.97 -14.56 5.95
N ALA A 345 10.82 -14.01 5.60
CA ALA A 345 9.88 -14.68 4.72
C ALA A 345 9.21 -13.72 3.75
N ARG A 346 8.87 -14.25 2.56
CA ARG A 346 8.15 -13.51 1.53
C ARG A 346 6.75 -14.05 1.34
N ILE A 347 5.79 -13.14 1.23
CA ILE A 347 4.44 -13.40 0.75
C ILE A 347 4.24 -12.63 -0.55
N GLN A 348 3.58 -13.24 -1.53
CA GLN A 348 3.38 -12.64 -2.84
C GLN A 348 1.96 -12.84 -3.34
N SER A 349 1.37 -11.78 -3.91
CA SER A 349 0.09 -11.86 -4.63
C SER A 349 0.28 -11.42 -6.07
N ASP A 350 0.28 -12.36 -7.01
CA ASP A 350 0.49 -12.06 -8.42
C ASP A 350 -0.75 -11.38 -9.02
N SER A 351 -1.95 -11.81 -8.64
CA SER A 351 -3.23 -11.24 -9.10
C SER A 351 -4.33 -11.49 -8.08
N GLY A 352 -5.36 -10.63 -8.07
CA GLY A 352 -6.44 -10.68 -7.09
C GLY A 352 -6.00 -10.23 -5.70
N VAL A 353 -6.67 -10.71 -4.66
CA VAL A 353 -6.42 -10.34 -3.26
C VAL A 353 -6.06 -11.57 -2.43
N LEU A 354 -4.89 -11.54 -1.79
CA LEU A 354 -4.55 -12.49 -0.73
C LEU A 354 -4.96 -11.92 0.64
N THR A 355 -5.85 -12.58 1.37
CA THR A 355 -6.27 -12.16 2.71
C THR A 355 -5.69 -13.09 3.77
N LEU A 356 -4.95 -12.57 4.74
CA LEU A 356 -4.49 -13.30 5.92
C LEU A 356 -5.27 -12.81 7.14
N THR A 357 -6.14 -13.67 7.69
CA THR A 357 -7.00 -13.29 8.84
C THR A 357 -6.46 -13.80 10.17
N GLY A 358 -5.66 -14.86 10.16
CA GLY A 358 -4.96 -15.35 11.35
C GLY A 358 -3.83 -14.40 11.79
N THR A 359 -3.42 -14.53 13.04
CA THR A 359 -2.27 -13.75 13.56
C THR A 359 -0.99 -14.08 12.80
N MET A 360 -0.14 -13.08 12.57
CA MET A 360 1.19 -13.26 12.00
C MET A 360 2.23 -13.08 13.09
N ASN A 361 2.99 -14.13 13.38
CA ASN A 361 3.89 -14.20 14.54
C ASN A 361 5.33 -14.43 14.11
N SER A 362 6.30 -13.99 14.92
CA SER A 362 7.68 -14.45 14.80
C SER A 362 8.36 -14.54 16.17
N ALA A 363 8.88 -15.71 16.51
CA ALA A 363 9.73 -15.88 17.69
C ALA A 363 11.18 -15.41 17.45
N SER A 364 11.59 -15.30 16.18
CA SER A 364 12.96 -14.98 15.76
C SER A 364 13.16 -13.51 15.38
N ASN A 365 12.14 -12.66 15.55
CA ASN A 365 12.13 -11.28 15.05
C ASN A 365 12.34 -11.17 13.53
N SER A 366 11.76 -12.10 12.77
CA SER A 366 11.93 -12.20 11.32
C SER A 366 11.21 -11.08 10.55
N PHE A 367 11.80 -10.64 9.44
CA PHE A 367 11.22 -9.67 8.53
C PHE A 367 10.20 -10.31 7.56
N LEU A 368 9.14 -9.55 7.28
CA LEU A 368 8.16 -9.88 6.25
C LEU A 368 8.39 -9.04 5.00
N ASP A 369 8.55 -9.68 3.85
CA ASP A 369 8.52 -9.04 2.53
C ASP A 369 7.20 -9.35 1.82
N VAL A 370 6.41 -8.33 1.49
CA VAL A 370 5.15 -8.46 0.75
C VAL A 370 5.32 -7.90 -0.66
N ARG A 371 5.06 -8.73 -1.69
CA ARG A 371 5.25 -8.36 -3.11
C ARG A 371 4.03 -8.69 -3.98
N GLY A 372 4.20 -8.39 -5.28
CA GLY A 372 3.27 -8.75 -6.33
C GLY A 372 2.45 -7.57 -6.86
N SER A 373 1.72 -7.83 -7.94
CA SER A 373 0.80 -6.86 -8.56
C SER A 373 -0.62 -6.94 -8.00
N GLY A 374 -1.01 -8.08 -7.44
CA GLY A 374 -2.23 -8.24 -6.67
C GLY A 374 -2.10 -7.63 -5.28
N ASP A 375 -3.24 -7.40 -4.64
CA ASP A 375 -3.29 -6.83 -3.30
C ASP A 375 -3.10 -7.94 -2.26
N THR A 376 -2.65 -7.53 -1.07
CA THR A 376 -2.55 -8.38 0.12
C THR A 376 -3.20 -7.66 1.30
N THR A 377 -4.13 -8.30 1.97
CA THR A 377 -4.76 -7.81 3.20
C THR A 377 -4.28 -8.66 4.37
N ILE A 378 -3.73 -8.03 5.40
CA ILE A 378 -3.45 -8.67 6.69
C ILE A 378 -4.38 -8.03 7.71
N SER A 379 -5.42 -8.78 8.09
CA SER A 379 -6.41 -8.35 9.09
C SER A 379 -6.15 -8.92 10.48
N GLY A 380 -5.38 -10.00 10.57
CA GLY A 380 -4.82 -10.47 11.83
C GLY A 380 -3.71 -9.54 12.36
N THR A 381 -3.46 -9.59 13.67
CA THR A 381 -2.35 -8.85 14.29
C THR A 381 -1.01 -9.35 13.73
N VAL A 382 -0.16 -8.41 13.29
CA VAL A 382 1.26 -8.66 13.01
C VAL A 382 2.08 -8.41 14.28
N GLY A 383 2.61 -9.50 14.85
CA GLY A 383 3.42 -9.54 16.06
C GLY A 383 4.77 -10.21 15.81
N THR A 384 5.60 -9.60 14.95
CA THR A 384 6.93 -10.09 14.58
C THR A 384 8.05 -9.56 15.48
N GLY A 385 7.73 -8.96 16.63
CA GLY A 385 8.72 -8.37 17.54
C GLY A 385 9.55 -7.29 16.85
N ALA A 386 10.88 -7.40 16.87
CA ALA A 386 11.76 -6.46 16.18
C ALA A 386 11.83 -6.65 14.64
N GLY A 387 11.20 -7.71 14.11
CA GLY A 387 11.07 -7.94 12.67
C GLY A 387 10.12 -6.94 12.03
N GLY A 388 10.55 -6.30 10.94
CA GLY A 388 9.81 -5.27 10.23
C GLY A 388 9.03 -5.77 9.01
N ILE A 389 8.39 -4.84 8.31
CA ILE A 389 7.66 -5.10 7.05
C ILE A 389 8.32 -4.34 5.90
N THR A 390 8.61 -5.04 4.81
CA THR A 390 8.96 -4.42 3.53
C THR A 390 7.82 -4.65 2.54
N LYS A 391 7.25 -3.56 2.03
CA LYS A 391 6.27 -3.55 0.96
C LYS A 391 6.96 -3.27 -0.38
N ASN A 392 6.98 -4.27 -1.25
CA ASN A 392 7.45 -4.19 -2.63
C ASN A 392 6.30 -4.53 -3.62
N GLY A 393 6.58 -4.44 -4.92
CA GLY A 393 5.59 -4.70 -5.96
C GLY A 393 4.53 -3.60 -6.09
N THR A 394 3.76 -3.63 -7.18
CA THR A 394 2.84 -2.55 -7.52
C THR A 394 1.49 -2.63 -6.81
N GLY A 395 1.13 -3.78 -6.23
CA GLY A 395 -0.13 -3.96 -5.49
C GLY A 395 -0.20 -3.16 -4.18
N THR A 396 -1.31 -3.26 -3.49
CA THR A 396 -1.57 -2.64 -2.18
C THR A 396 -1.40 -3.66 -1.06
N LEU A 397 -0.64 -3.33 -0.02
CA LEU A 397 -0.69 -4.04 1.25
C LEU A 397 -1.63 -3.29 2.18
N ILE A 398 -2.69 -3.96 2.65
CA ILE A 398 -3.69 -3.42 3.57
C ILE A 398 -3.42 -4.00 4.96
N LEU A 399 -3.18 -3.14 5.94
CA LEU A 399 -3.06 -3.50 7.36
C LEU A 399 -4.29 -2.99 8.11
N SER A 400 -5.20 -3.90 8.46
CA SER A 400 -6.46 -3.58 9.15
C SER A 400 -6.52 -4.12 10.59
N GLY A 401 -5.60 -5.01 10.96
CA GLY A 401 -5.41 -5.46 12.34
C GLY A 401 -4.74 -4.43 13.24
N THR A 402 -4.87 -4.62 14.55
CA THR A 402 -4.06 -3.93 15.57
C THR A 402 -2.70 -4.61 15.61
N ASN A 403 -1.67 -3.98 15.06
CA ASN A 403 -0.34 -4.57 14.95
C ASN A 403 0.51 -4.28 16.21
N THR A 404 1.57 -5.07 16.42
CA THR A 404 2.44 -4.97 17.61
C THR A 404 3.94 -5.12 17.30
N TYR A 405 4.32 -5.32 16.03
CA TYR A 405 5.72 -5.32 15.62
C TYR A 405 6.38 -3.95 15.87
N ALA A 406 7.64 -3.94 16.27
CA ALA A 406 8.44 -2.75 16.55
C ALA A 406 9.56 -2.51 15.51
N GLY A 407 9.71 -3.43 14.55
CA GLY A 407 10.65 -3.30 13.44
C GLY A 407 10.29 -2.20 12.45
N THR A 408 11.21 -1.90 11.53
CA THR A 408 11.03 -0.85 10.52
C THR A 408 10.00 -1.23 9.45
N THR A 409 9.26 -0.24 8.96
CA THR A 409 8.37 -0.40 7.79
C THR A 409 8.95 0.32 6.58
N THR A 410 9.22 -0.41 5.49
CA THR A 410 9.73 0.16 4.24
C THR A 410 8.73 -0.04 3.12
N ILE A 411 8.27 1.05 2.50
CA ILE A 411 7.42 1.03 1.31
C ILE A 411 8.29 1.37 0.10
N SER A 412 8.80 0.34 -0.56
CA SER A 412 9.69 0.48 -1.73
C SER A 412 8.90 0.71 -3.02
N SER A 413 7.70 0.15 -3.14
CA SER A 413 6.83 0.28 -4.31
C SER A 413 5.38 -0.05 -3.95
N GLY A 414 4.44 0.44 -4.75
CA GLY A 414 3.01 0.26 -4.51
C GLY A 414 2.55 1.06 -3.29
N VAL A 415 1.46 0.58 -2.68
CA VAL A 415 0.77 1.25 -1.58
C VAL A 415 0.87 0.42 -0.30
N LEU A 416 1.12 1.06 0.83
CA LEU A 416 0.73 0.56 2.14
C LEU A 416 -0.51 1.32 2.60
N SER A 417 -1.63 0.62 2.81
CA SER A 417 -2.89 1.18 3.32
C SER A 417 -3.11 0.80 4.77
N LEU A 418 -3.23 1.80 5.64
CA LEU A 418 -3.48 1.61 7.07
C LEU A 418 -4.96 1.86 7.37
N GLN A 419 -5.67 0.80 7.73
CA GLN A 419 -7.10 0.86 8.07
C GLN A 419 -7.37 0.83 9.59
N ASN A 420 -6.30 0.81 10.39
CA ASN A 420 -6.35 0.78 11.85
C ASN A 420 -5.36 1.80 12.44
N SER A 421 -5.73 2.40 13.58
CA SER A 421 -4.89 3.38 14.30
C SER A 421 -3.55 2.83 14.78
N GLN A 422 -3.47 1.52 14.99
CA GLN A 422 -2.25 0.79 15.33
C GLN A 422 -1.72 -0.03 14.14
N GLY A 423 -2.01 0.38 12.91
CA GLY A 423 -1.62 -0.35 11.70
C GLY A 423 -0.10 -0.49 11.51
N LEU A 424 0.70 0.45 12.03
CA LEU A 424 2.17 0.36 12.00
C LEU A 424 2.77 -0.36 13.23
N GLY A 425 1.93 -0.81 14.17
CA GLY A 425 2.38 -1.48 15.37
C GLY A 425 3.08 -0.56 16.37
N GLY A 426 4.19 -1.05 16.92
CA GLY A 426 5.10 -0.28 17.77
C GLY A 426 5.75 0.89 16.99
N LEU A 427 6.49 1.74 17.70
CA LEU A 427 6.98 3.00 17.14
C LEU A 427 8.20 2.85 16.19
N GLY A 428 8.30 1.76 15.42
CA GLY A 428 9.37 1.55 14.44
C GLY A 428 9.39 2.63 13.33
N ALA A 429 10.57 2.93 12.79
CA ALA A 429 10.71 3.93 11.72
C ALA A 429 10.01 3.48 10.43
N THR A 430 9.39 4.42 9.71
CA THR A 430 8.75 4.18 8.41
C THR A 430 9.51 4.91 7.29
N THR A 431 9.72 4.26 6.16
CA THR A 431 10.31 4.87 4.96
C THR A 431 9.38 4.68 3.77
N VAL A 432 9.06 5.78 3.06
CA VAL A 432 8.28 5.78 1.82
C VAL A 432 9.20 6.22 0.69
N ALA A 433 9.52 5.29 -0.21
CA ALA A 433 10.39 5.54 -1.35
C ALA A 433 9.71 6.41 -2.42
N ASN A 434 10.51 6.99 -3.31
CA ASN A 434 9.99 7.76 -4.45
C ASN A 434 9.06 6.89 -5.31
N GLY A 435 7.86 7.41 -5.59
CA GLY A 435 6.83 6.71 -6.35
C GLY A 435 6.04 5.65 -5.55
N ALA A 436 6.29 5.50 -4.25
CA ALA A 436 5.47 4.69 -3.35
C ALA A 436 4.56 5.58 -2.48
N ALA A 437 3.51 5.02 -1.88
CA ALA A 437 2.58 5.80 -1.06
C ALA A 437 2.18 5.10 0.25
N LEU A 438 2.07 5.91 1.30
CA LEU A 438 1.41 5.57 2.55
C LEU A 438 -0.02 6.14 2.53
N HIS A 439 -1.01 5.26 2.53
CA HIS A 439 -2.43 5.61 2.60
C HIS A 439 -2.95 5.48 4.03
N LEU A 440 -3.62 6.52 4.51
CA LEU A 440 -4.36 6.52 5.77
C LEU A 440 -5.84 6.33 5.45
N ASP A 441 -6.37 5.15 5.74
CA ASP A 441 -7.66 4.65 5.24
C ASP A 441 -8.54 4.14 6.38
N SER A 442 -8.41 4.76 7.56
CA SER A 442 -9.16 4.41 8.76
C SER A 442 -10.43 5.24 8.87
N THR A 443 -11.57 4.57 9.06
CA THR A 443 -12.87 5.22 9.33
C THR A 443 -13.10 5.48 10.82
N ALA A 444 -12.24 4.96 11.70
CA ALA A 444 -12.39 5.07 13.15
C ALA A 444 -12.19 6.50 13.69
N ASN A 445 -11.88 7.49 12.82
CA ASN A 445 -11.71 8.92 13.13
C ASN A 445 -10.91 9.15 14.44
N GLY A 446 -9.57 9.06 14.35
CA GLY A 446 -8.71 9.14 15.53
C GLY A 446 -7.23 9.26 15.22
N ASN A 447 -6.41 9.20 16.27
CA ASN A 447 -4.94 9.22 16.15
C ASN A 447 -4.47 7.93 15.47
N LEU A 448 -3.94 8.04 14.26
CA LEU A 448 -3.08 7.02 13.70
C LEU A 448 -1.70 7.23 14.32
N LEU A 449 -1.24 6.27 15.12
CA LEU A 449 0.11 6.35 15.64
C LEU A 449 1.06 6.18 14.45
N GLY A 450 1.63 7.30 14.00
CA GLY A 450 2.80 7.24 13.13
C GLY A 450 3.95 6.65 13.95
N GLY A 451 4.80 5.84 13.32
CA GLY A 451 6.04 5.38 13.97
C GLY A 451 6.89 6.55 14.48
N ASP A 452 7.95 6.29 15.27
CA ASP A 452 8.78 7.32 15.90
C ASP A 452 9.32 8.37 14.90
N ALA A 453 9.52 7.98 13.63
CA ALA A 453 9.79 8.88 12.51
C ALA A 453 9.38 8.27 11.16
N THR A 454 8.86 9.10 10.24
CA THR A 454 8.48 8.69 8.88
C THR A 454 9.22 9.49 7.85
N THR A 455 10.09 8.84 7.08
CA THR A 455 10.84 9.48 6.00
C THR A 455 10.11 9.29 4.69
N ILE A 456 9.89 10.37 3.93
CA ILE A 456 9.20 10.33 2.64
C ILE A 456 10.06 10.93 1.53
N SER A 457 9.87 10.42 0.31
CA SER A 457 10.49 10.93 -0.90
C SER A 457 9.50 10.94 -2.05
N GLY A 458 9.46 12.03 -2.82
CA GLY A 458 8.66 12.14 -4.04
C GLY A 458 7.17 12.40 -3.80
N ASP A 459 6.42 12.37 -4.89
CA ASP A 459 5.01 12.79 -4.94
C ASP A 459 4.01 11.63 -4.76
N GLY A 460 4.52 10.44 -4.43
CA GLY A 460 3.74 9.22 -4.31
C GLY A 460 3.23 8.67 -5.64
N ILE A 461 2.35 7.66 -5.56
CA ILE A 461 1.82 6.99 -6.76
C ILE A 461 0.95 7.95 -7.56
N GLY A 462 1.28 8.08 -8.85
CA GLY A 462 0.55 8.94 -9.78
C GLY A 462 0.55 10.42 -9.39
N GLY A 463 1.48 10.87 -8.53
CA GLY A 463 1.50 12.24 -8.02
C GLY A 463 0.39 12.57 -7.03
N THR A 464 -0.22 11.56 -6.40
CA THR A 464 -1.37 11.75 -5.50
C THR A 464 -0.99 11.96 -4.02
N GLY A 465 0.31 11.96 -3.71
CA GLY A 465 0.87 12.15 -2.36
C GLY A 465 1.64 10.92 -1.88
N ALA A 466 2.86 11.14 -1.36
CA ALA A 466 3.63 10.12 -0.66
C ALA A 466 2.99 9.74 0.68
N VAL A 467 2.29 10.68 1.32
CA VAL A 467 1.32 10.42 2.38
C VAL A 467 -0.02 10.97 1.94
N ARG A 468 -1.04 10.11 1.92
CA ARG A 468 -2.39 10.47 1.49
C ARG A 468 -3.44 9.99 2.48
N ASN A 469 -4.27 10.91 2.94
CA ASN A 469 -5.47 10.58 3.69
C ASN A 469 -6.61 10.21 2.74
N VAL A 470 -7.08 8.97 2.80
CA VAL A 470 -8.01 8.38 1.83
C VAL A 470 -9.46 8.46 2.30
N LEU A 471 -9.70 8.01 3.54
CA LEU A 471 -11.00 7.95 4.20
C LEU A 471 -10.88 8.43 5.64
N GLY A 472 -11.97 8.98 6.19
CA GLY A 472 -12.03 9.48 7.56
C GLY A 472 -11.15 10.70 7.80
N SER A 473 -11.24 11.27 9.01
CA SER A 473 -10.30 12.30 9.46
C SER A 473 -9.25 11.66 10.35
N ASN A 474 -8.00 11.61 9.91
CA ASN A 474 -6.92 10.92 10.61
C ASN A 474 -5.87 11.91 11.13
N ASN A 475 -5.40 11.68 12.35
CA ASN A 475 -4.26 12.40 12.92
C ASN A 475 -3.02 11.53 12.92
N TYR A 476 -2.04 11.86 12.08
CA TYR A 476 -0.73 11.23 12.02
C TYR A 476 0.22 11.85 13.05
N THR A 477 0.62 11.07 14.05
CA THR A 477 1.43 11.55 15.17
C THR A 477 2.94 11.51 14.94
N GLY A 478 3.41 10.68 14.00
CA GLY A 478 4.83 10.58 13.66
C GLY A 478 5.34 11.84 12.97
N ARG A 479 6.58 12.25 13.26
CA ARG A 479 7.25 13.34 12.53
C ARG A 479 7.50 12.89 11.09
N ILE A 480 7.11 13.69 10.11
CA ILE A 480 7.44 13.47 8.70
C ILE A 480 8.79 14.13 8.37
N THR A 481 9.76 13.34 7.93
CA THR A 481 11.07 13.80 7.44
C THR A 481 11.09 13.78 5.91
N LEU A 482 11.38 14.92 5.29
CA LEU A 482 11.45 15.07 3.84
C LEU A 482 12.86 14.74 3.35
N ALA A 483 13.06 13.54 2.79
CA ALA A 483 14.34 13.14 2.18
C ALA A 483 14.50 13.63 0.74
N ALA A 484 13.38 13.91 0.06
CA ALA A 484 13.33 14.58 -1.23
C ALA A 484 12.16 15.58 -1.24
N ALA A 485 11.99 16.32 -2.34
CA ALA A 485 10.75 17.06 -2.56
C ALA A 485 9.57 16.08 -2.47
N SER A 486 8.55 16.42 -1.71
CA SER A 486 7.47 15.49 -1.40
C SER A 486 6.10 16.14 -1.33
N THR A 487 5.09 15.34 -1.66
CA THR A 487 3.69 15.77 -1.66
C THR A 487 2.90 15.03 -0.56
N VAL A 488 2.11 15.77 0.20
CA VAL A 488 1.16 15.26 1.20
C VAL A 488 -0.25 15.72 0.86
N THR A 489 -1.23 14.82 0.92
CA THR A 489 -2.59 15.12 0.45
C THR A 489 -3.67 14.52 1.36
N ALA A 490 -4.89 15.00 1.14
CA ALA A 490 -6.12 14.40 1.65
C ALA A 490 -7.15 14.33 0.54
N ASN A 491 -7.98 13.29 0.53
CA ASN A 491 -9.11 13.17 -0.36
C ASN A 491 -10.21 14.17 -0.02
N THR A 492 -11.02 14.56 -1.01
CA THR A 492 -12.17 15.46 -0.84
C THR A 492 -13.07 15.02 0.32
N GLY A 493 -13.47 15.95 1.19
CA GLY A 493 -14.33 15.67 2.35
C GLY A 493 -13.61 15.02 3.53
N THR A 494 -12.28 14.83 3.45
CA THR A 494 -11.47 14.27 4.54
C THR A 494 -10.49 15.30 5.09
N THR A 495 -9.96 15.06 6.30
CA THR A 495 -8.93 15.90 6.93
C THR A 495 -7.74 15.06 7.39
N LEU A 496 -6.54 15.44 6.97
CA LEU A 496 -5.28 14.92 7.49
C LEU A 496 -4.70 15.87 8.53
N THR A 497 -4.59 15.44 9.79
CA THR A 497 -3.81 16.18 10.79
C THR A 497 -2.40 15.59 10.91
N LEU A 498 -1.36 16.42 10.80
CA LEU A 498 0.04 16.07 11.06
C LEU A 498 0.45 16.67 12.42
N SER A 499 0.25 15.93 13.50
CA SER A 499 0.59 16.41 14.86
C SER A 499 2.07 16.23 15.22
N GLY A 500 2.78 15.33 14.55
CA GLY A 500 4.24 15.24 14.63
C GLY A 500 4.96 16.40 13.92
N GLY A 501 4.29 17.05 12.97
CA GLY A 501 4.86 18.10 12.13
C GLY A 501 5.78 17.55 11.04
N THR A 502 6.60 18.43 10.47
CA THR A 502 7.48 18.13 9.34
C THR A 502 8.91 18.61 9.60
N THR A 503 9.89 17.97 8.98
CA THR A 503 11.32 18.34 9.06
C THR A 503 12.05 17.98 7.78
N GLY A 504 13.22 18.57 7.56
CA GLY A 504 14.07 18.36 6.39
C GLY A 504 14.51 19.69 5.78
N THR A 505 15.17 19.68 4.62
CA THR A 505 15.49 20.92 3.87
C THR A 505 14.83 20.96 2.50
N GLN A 506 13.91 20.02 2.26
CA GLN A 506 13.32 19.76 0.94
C GLN A 506 11.92 20.39 0.84
N ASN A 507 11.45 20.53 -0.41
CA ASN A 507 10.14 21.13 -0.68
C ASN A 507 9.00 20.23 -0.17
N LEU A 508 7.98 20.86 0.40
CA LEU A 508 6.73 20.22 0.79
C LEU A 508 5.60 20.81 -0.04
N THR A 509 4.94 19.96 -0.83
CA THR A 509 3.69 20.30 -1.49
C THR A 509 2.53 19.72 -0.68
N VAL A 510 1.50 20.54 -0.43
CA VAL A 510 0.27 20.14 0.26
C VAL A 510 -0.91 20.26 -0.70
N GLY A 511 -1.59 19.14 -0.91
CA GLY A 511 -2.75 19.03 -1.80
C GLY A 511 -2.39 18.91 -3.28
N THR A 512 -3.39 18.56 -4.09
CA THR A 512 -3.34 18.58 -5.56
C THR A 512 -4.68 19.05 -6.12
N ALA A 513 -4.79 19.22 -7.43
CA ALA A 513 -6.07 19.53 -8.08
C ALA A 513 -7.13 18.42 -7.86
N ALA A 514 -6.70 17.16 -7.76
CA ALA A 514 -7.59 16.01 -7.62
C ALA A 514 -7.77 15.54 -6.16
N GLN A 515 -6.76 15.74 -5.29
CA GLN A 515 -6.81 15.42 -3.86
C GLN A 515 -6.84 16.73 -3.06
N ASN A 516 -8.05 17.25 -2.89
CA ASN A 516 -8.33 18.58 -2.34
C ASN A 516 -9.06 18.54 -0.98
N GLY A 517 -8.81 17.52 -0.17
CA GLY A 517 -9.19 17.52 1.25
C GLY A 517 -8.35 18.50 2.08
N ASN A 518 -8.71 18.63 3.35
CA ASN A 518 -8.04 19.55 4.25
C ASN A 518 -6.79 18.91 4.87
N VAL A 519 -5.76 19.70 5.10
CA VAL A 519 -4.54 19.28 5.81
C VAL A 519 -4.30 20.24 6.97
N VAL A 520 -4.10 19.71 8.16
CA VAL A 520 -3.81 20.48 9.38
C VAL A 520 -2.41 20.08 9.87
N ILE A 521 -1.46 21.00 9.88
CA ILE A 521 -0.15 20.80 10.47
C ILE A 521 -0.17 21.44 11.86
N SER A 522 -0.24 20.59 12.89
CA SER A 522 -0.34 21.01 14.30
C SER A 522 0.95 20.75 15.10
N GLY A 523 1.90 20.02 14.51
CA GLY A 523 3.28 19.91 14.98
C GLY A 523 4.22 20.90 14.27
N ALA A 524 5.41 21.10 14.84
CA ALA A 524 6.38 22.06 14.30
C ALA A 524 6.80 21.73 12.86
N MET A 525 6.95 22.77 12.03
CA MET A 525 7.56 22.63 10.70
C MET A 525 9.01 23.11 10.76
N THR A 526 9.95 22.27 10.40
CA THR A 526 11.39 22.57 10.44
C THR A 526 12.02 22.23 9.10
N ASN A 527 11.42 22.76 8.03
CA ASN A 527 11.83 22.47 6.65
C ASN A 527 12.98 23.36 6.15
N GLY A 528 13.49 24.26 7.00
CA GLY A 528 14.63 25.11 6.70
C GLY A 528 14.40 25.95 5.44
N SER A 529 15.21 25.72 4.41
CA SER A 529 15.12 26.40 3.11
C SER A 529 14.12 25.79 2.13
N GLY A 530 13.46 24.68 2.48
CA GLY A 530 12.51 23.98 1.61
C GLY A 530 11.24 24.79 1.36
N VAL A 531 10.80 24.85 0.10
CA VAL A 531 9.58 25.58 -0.29
C VAL A 531 8.34 24.88 0.25
N LEU A 532 7.40 25.64 0.82
CA LEU A 532 6.06 25.16 1.16
C LEU A 532 5.09 25.55 0.06
N THR A 533 4.57 24.59 -0.69
CA THR A 533 3.58 24.83 -1.75
C THR A 533 2.21 24.35 -1.30
N LYS A 534 1.20 25.22 -1.42
CA LYS A 534 -0.20 24.88 -1.19
C LYS A 534 -0.95 24.83 -2.52
N ASN A 535 -1.36 23.63 -2.92
CA ASN A 535 -2.12 23.36 -4.15
C ASN A 535 -3.56 22.92 -3.84
N GLY A 536 -4.41 22.92 -4.87
CA GLY A 536 -5.79 22.41 -4.77
C GLY A 536 -6.72 23.29 -3.94
N SER A 537 -8.02 23.01 -3.97
CA SER A 537 -9.04 23.84 -3.31
C SER A 537 -9.20 23.60 -1.80
N GLY A 538 -8.67 22.49 -1.26
CA GLY A 538 -8.77 22.19 0.18
C GLY A 538 -7.97 23.18 1.03
N ASP A 539 -8.24 23.24 2.33
CA ASP A 539 -7.52 24.17 3.22
C ASP A 539 -6.25 23.52 3.79
N LEU A 540 -5.16 24.29 3.85
CA LEU A 540 -4.01 23.98 4.69
C LEU A 540 -4.07 24.85 5.94
N THR A 541 -4.21 24.25 7.10
CA THR A 541 -4.14 24.94 8.40
C THR A 541 -2.81 24.64 9.07
N PHE A 542 -2.01 25.66 9.34
CA PHE A 542 -0.83 25.57 10.18
C PHE A 542 -1.14 26.17 11.55
N GLY A 543 -1.44 25.32 12.53
CA GLY A 543 -1.90 25.79 13.83
C GLY A 543 -2.37 24.67 14.76
N LYS A 544 -2.28 24.97 16.07
CA LYS A 544 -2.86 24.18 17.16
C LYS A 544 -3.40 25.13 18.23
N SER A 545 -4.39 24.69 19.01
CA SER A 545 -4.96 25.45 20.14
C SER A 545 -3.97 25.76 21.27
N THR A 546 -2.74 25.25 21.21
CA THR A 546 -1.66 25.54 22.18
C THR A 546 -0.43 26.16 21.51
N GLY A 547 -0.56 26.63 20.27
CA GLY A 547 0.54 27.19 19.47
C GLY A 547 1.44 26.15 18.80
N VAL A 548 2.15 26.61 17.76
CA VAL A 548 3.13 25.83 16.98
C VAL A 548 4.07 26.80 16.25
N SER A 549 5.35 26.45 16.08
CA SER A 549 6.30 27.24 15.28
C SER A 549 6.74 26.48 14.03
N GLY A 550 6.90 27.23 12.94
CA GLY A 550 7.27 26.72 11.62
C GLY A 550 8.38 27.55 11.01
N THR A 551 9.36 26.92 10.36
CA THR A 551 10.35 27.58 9.51
C THR A 551 10.41 26.84 8.18
N VAL A 552 10.15 27.57 7.10
CA VAL A 552 10.18 27.10 5.71
C VAL A 552 10.93 28.13 4.84
N GLY A 553 11.28 27.73 3.62
CA GLY A 553 11.78 28.63 2.58
C GLY A 553 10.65 29.51 2.04
N LEU A 554 10.50 29.63 0.73
CA LEU A 554 9.36 30.34 0.13
C LEU A 554 8.05 29.61 0.45
N THR A 555 6.97 30.36 0.72
CA THR A 555 5.61 29.80 0.78
C THR A 555 4.82 30.20 -0.46
N HIS A 556 4.41 29.21 -1.26
CA HIS A 556 3.70 29.39 -2.52
C HIS A 556 2.24 28.96 -2.40
N LEU A 557 1.30 29.88 -2.60
CA LEU A 557 -0.14 29.57 -2.60
C LEU A 557 -0.65 29.46 -4.04
N ASN A 558 -0.79 28.24 -4.55
CA ASN A 558 -1.31 27.98 -5.90
C ASN A 558 -2.83 27.75 -5.95
N GLY A 559 -3.43 27.33 -4.84
CA GLY A 559 -4.86 27.07 -4.76
C GLY A 559 -5.36 27.02 -3.32
N GLY A 560 -6.64 27.37 -3.12
CA GLY A 560 -7.33 27.26 -1.83
C GLY A 560 -6.81 28.21 -0.76
N THR A 561 -6.98 27.82 0.50
CA THR A 561 -6.63 28.63 1.68
C THR A 561 -5.38 28.10 2.39
N LEU A 562 -4.50 29.00 2.80
CA LEU A 562 -3.55 28.75 3.90
C LEU A 562 -4.03 29.50 5.14
N THR A 563 -4.31 28.79 6.22
CA THR A 563 -4.69 29.35 7.51
C THR A 563 -3.52 29.23 8.49
N VAL A 564 -3.09 30.33 9.11
CA VAL A 564 -2.03 30.35 10.13
C VAL A 564 -2.62 30.75 11.48
N GLY A 565 -2.48 29.85 12.46
CA GLY A 565 -3.06 29.99 13.79
C GLY A 565 -4.58 29.80 13.83
N LEU A 566 -5.10 29.61 15.05
CA LEU A 566 -6.52 29.50 15.36
C LEU A 566 -6.93 30.70 16.23
N ASP A 567 -8.23 30.89 16.47
CA ASP A 567 -8.73 31.97 17.33
C ASP A 567 -8.58 31.71 18.85
N SER A 568 -7.84 30.67 19.22
CA SER A 568 -7.59 30.31 20.61
C SER A 568 -6.19 29.72 20.76
N GLY A 569 -5.56 29.97 21.92
CA GLY A 569 -4.29 29.37 22.28
C GLY A 569 -3.08 30.29 22.30
N THR A 570 -1.91 29.66 22.45
CA THR A 570 -0.61 30.30 22.25
C THR A 570 -0.39 30.60 20.76
N GLN A 571 0.43 31.60 20.48
CA GLN A 571 0.71 32.03 19.11
C GLN A 571 1.25 30.90 18.24
N SER A 572 0.67 30.72 17.05
CA SER A 572 1.20 29.87 15.98
C SER A 572 1.98 30.75 14.99
N ILE A 573 3.27 30.46 14.80
CA ILE A 573 4.19 31.32 14.04
C ILE A 573 4.70 30.59 12.80
N LEU A 574 4.36 31.07 11.61
CA LEU A 574 4.95 30.62 10.35
C LEU A 574 6.08 31.57 9.93
N ASN A 575 7.33 31.12 10.01
CA ASN A 575 8.49 31.82 9.45
C ASN A 575 8.75 31.31 8.02
N THR A 576 8.84 32.24 7.07
CA THR A 576 9.03 31.96 5.64
C THR A 576 9.97 32.99 5.02
N SER A 577 10.66 32.66 3.94
CA SER A 577 11.53 33.63 3.24
C SER A 577 10.73 34.63 2.42
N ALA A 578 9.53 34.28 1.97
CA ALA A 578 8.63 35.15 1.23
C ALA A 578 7.27 34.45 1.06
N ILE A 579 6.23 35.20 0.71
CA ILE A 579 4.95 34.62 0.32
C ILE A 579 4.57 35.15 -1.06
N ASP A 580 4.30 34.24 -1.98
CA ASP A 580 3.63 34.52 -3.23
C ASP A 580 2.36 33.67 -3.35
N SER A 581 1.44 34.16 -4.17
CA SER A 581 0.10 33.58 -4.25
C SER A 581 -0.49 33.76 -5.63
N ALA A 582 -1.15 32.76 -6.18
CA ALA A 582 -1.92 32.84 -7.41
C ALA A 582 -3.28 33.52 -7.16
N LEU A 583 -3.92 33.99 -8.24
CA LEU A 583 -5.27 34.55 -8.20
C LEU A 583 -6.27 33.54 -7.58
N GLY A 584 -7.17 34.04 -6.73
CA GLY A 584 -8.22 33.23 -6.09
C GLY A 584 -7.75 32.37 -4.91
N THR A 585 -6.52 32.55 -4.43
CA THR A 585 -6.04 31.95 -3.18
C THR A 585 -6.23 32.88 -2.00
N THR A 586 -6.28 32.34 -0.78
CA THR A 586 -6.47 33.13 0.44
C THR A 586 -5.42 32.78 1.49
N LEU A 587 -4.76 33.78 2.06
CA LEU A 587 -4.03 33.66 3.32
C LEU A 587 -4.94 34.10 4.47
N LYS A 588 -5.33 33.18 5.35
CA LYS A 588 -6.04 33.47 6.60
C LYS A 588 -5.07 33.50 7.78
N ILE A 589 -5.19 34.51 8.64
CA ILE A 589 -4.41 34.58 9.87
C ILE A 589 -5.36 34.78 11.05
N GLY A 590 -5.44 33.77 11.93
CA GLY A 590 -6.30 33.79 13.12
C GLY A 590 -5.76 34.71 14.20
N SER A 591 -6.54 34.97 15.26
CA SER A 591 -6.13 35.91 16.33
C SER A 591 -4.84 35.49 17.06
N ALA A 592 -4.59 34.19 17.19
CA ALA A 592 -3.32 33.65 17.68
C ALA A 592 -2.32 33.31 16.55
N GLY A 593 -2.56 33.75 15.32
CA GLY A 593 -1.70 33.51 14.16
C GLY A 593 -0.68 34.61 13.96
N LYS A 594 0.55 34.23 13.61
CA LYS A 594 1.60 35.15 13.16
C LYS A 594 2.31 34.58 11.95
N VAL A 595 2.43 35.37 10.89
CA VAL A 595 3.24 35.07 9.71
C VAL A 595 4.43 36.02 9.70
N ILE A 596 5.65 35.50 9.61
CA ILE A 596 6.88 36.29 9.48
C ILE A 596 7.51 35.94 8.15
N ALA A 597 7.54 36.90 7.22
CA ALA A 597 8.09 36.73 5.89
C ALA A 597 9.35 37.59 5.70
N ASN A 598 10.50 36.95 5.54
CA ASN A 598 11.83 37.58 5.46
C ASN A 598 12.31 37.75 4.01
N TYR A 599 11.77 38.75 3.34
CA TYR A 599 12.12 39.07 1.96
C TYR A 599 13.55 39.61 1.93
N ALA A 600 14.56 38.74 1.75
CA ALA A 600 15.97 39.12 1.89
C ALA A 600 16.47 40.06 0.77
N GLY A 601 16.01 39.86 -0.47
CA GLY A 601 16.27 40.73 -1.63
C GLY A 601 15.47 40.27 -2.86
N GLY A 602 14.89 41.20 -3.62
CA GLY A 602 13.99 40.92 -4.75
C GLY A 602 12.57 41.49 -4.55
N ASN A 603 11.70 41.32 -5.55
CA ASN A 603 10.29 41.72 -5.51
C ASN A 603 9.40 40.46 -5.47
N THR A 604 8.46 40.41 -4.53
CA THR A 604 7.46 39.33 -4.45
C THR A 604 6.07 39.93 -4.43
N ASN A 605 5.18 39.33 -5.23
CA ASN A 605 3.82 39.79 -5.43
C ASN A 605 2.83 38.84 -4.75
N MET A 606 1.84 39.38 -4.05
CA MET A 606 0.69 38.61 -3.57
C MET A 606 -0.49 38.79 -4.51
N PHE A 607 -0.90 37.74 -5.26
CA PHE A 607 -1.98 37.81 -6.26
C PHE A 607 -3.34 37.22 -5.82
N GLY A 608 -3.48 36.70 -4.61
CA GLY A 608 -4.75 36.17 -4.07
C GLY A 608 -5.54 37.20 -3.23
N ALA A 609 -5.77 36.87 -1.97
CA ALA A 609 -6.32 37.73 -0.93
C ALA A 609 -5.68 37.41 0.44
N ILE A 610 -5.76 38.37 1.37
CA ILE A 610 -5.51 38.14 2.80
C ILE A 610 -6.83 38.35 3.53
N ASP A 611 -7.18 37.42 4.41
CA ASP A 611 -8.45 37.40 5.13
C ASP A 611 -8.23 37.00 6.60
N GLU A 612 -9.25 37.19 7.44
CA GLU A 612 -9.20 36.86 8.86
C GLU A 612 -10.05 35.63 9.20
N ILE A 613 -9.71 34.97 10.31
CA ILE A 613 -10.59 33.94 10.88
C ILE A 613 -11.64 34.60 11.79
N SER A 614 -11.27 35.69 12.47
CA SER A 614 -12.12 36.48 13.37
C SER A 614 -11.77 37.96 13.33
N ALA A 615 -12.69 38.81 13.79
CA ALA A 615 -12.58 40.28 13.82
C ALA A 615 -11.40 40.84 14.63
N ALA A 616 -10.73 40.02 15.44
CA ALA A 616 -9.53 40.42 16.18
C ALA A 616 -8.23 40.24 15.37
N GLY A 617 -8.27 39.45 14.29
CA GLY A 617 -7.21 39.27 13.30
C GLY A 617 -5.85 38.79 13.82
N GLY A 618 -5.06 38.16 12.94
CA GLY A 618 -3.69 37.76 13.26
C GLY A 618 -2.64 38.83 12.98
N THR A 619 -1.37 38.44 12.97
CA THR A 619 -0.25 39.33 12.65
C THR A 619 0.48 38.88 11.39
N PHE A 620 0.65 39.78 10.43
CA PHE A 620 1.56 39.61 9.31
C PHE A 620 2.77 40.51 9.50
N GLU A 621 3.98 39.93 9.52
CA GLU A 621 5.23 40.65 9.72
C GLU A 621 6.14 40.52 8.49
N LYS A 622 6.45 41.68 7.89
CA LYS A 622 7.41 41.84 6.80
C LYS A 622 8.78 42.18 7.38
N THR A 623 9.75 41.28 7.18
CA THR A 623 11.18 41.49 7.48
C THR A 623 12.02 41.46 6.20
N GLY A 624 13.32 41.76 6.31
CA GLY A 624 14.27 41.74 5.19
C GLY A 624 14.20 42.94 4.25
N ALA A 625 15.17 43.04 3.34
CA ALA A 625 15.40 44.20 2.48
C ALA A 625 14.76 44.14 1.08
N GLY A 626 13.90 43.17 0.79
CA GLY A 626 13.15 43.04 -0.46
C GLY A 626 11.79 43.74 -0.43
N THR A 627 11.16 43.84 -1.60
CA THR A 627 9.85 44.45 -1.83
C THR A 627 8.72 43.44 -1.66
N LEU A 628 7.73 43.79 -0.85
CA LEU A 628 6.42 43.12 -0.81
C LEU A 628 5.42 43.95 -1.61
N THR A 629 4.81 43.36 -2.63
CA THR A 629 3.78 44.02 -3.44
C THR A 629 2.40 43.44 -3.17
N PHE A 630 1.46 44.26 -2.71
CA PHE A 630 0.03 43.94 -2.68
C PHE A 630 -0.61 44.37 -4.00
N ASN A 631 -1.03 43.41 -4.83
CA ASN A 631 -1.60 43.72 -6.14
C ASN A 631 -3.12 43.55 -6.25
N THR A 632 -3.76 43.12 -5.17
CA THR A 632 -5.21 43.02 -5.05
C THR A 632 -5.71 43.86 -3.88
N SER A 633 -6.97 44.26 -3.95
CA SER A 633 -7.68 44.88 -2.84
C SER A 633 -8.10 43.83 -1.82
N PHE A 634 -7.90 44.10 -0.53
CA PHE A 634 -8.35 43.25 0.57
C PHE A 634 -8.55 44.04 1.86
N ASN A 635 -9.29 43.45 2.80
CA ASN A 635 -9.44 43.96 4.15
C ASN A 635 -9.01 42.89 5.15
N PHE A 636 -8.10 43.25 6.06
CA PHE A 636 -7.59 42.38 7.09
C PHE A 636 -7.58 43.12 8.43
N ALA A 637 -8.50 42.82 9.36
CA ALA A 637 -8.58 43.57 10.63
C ALA A 637 -7.44 43.25 11.61
N GLY A 638 -6.48 42.42 11.20
CA GLY A 638 -5.28 42.11 11.98
C GLY A 638 -4.17 43.16 11.87
N ASN A 639 -3.00 42.78 12.38
CA ASN A 639 -1.83 43.64 12.46
C ASN A 639 -0.90 43.41 11.25
N LEU A 640 -0.47 44.48 10.60
CA LEU A 640 0.69 44.49 9.72
C LEU A 640 1.89 45.06 10.49
N ILE A 641 2.98 44.30 10.58
CA ILE A 641 4.26 44.76 11.13
C ILE A 641 5.26 44.87 9.99
N LEU A 642 5.89 46.04 9.86
CA LEU A 642 6.92 46.34 8.89
C LEU A 642 8.23 46.55 9.67
N SER A 643 9.04 45.49 9.73
CA SER A 643 10.22 45.38 10.62
C SER A 643 11.52 45.05 9.89
N GLY A 644 11.53 45.01 8.56
CA GLY A 644 12.74 45.02 7.75
C GLY A 644 12.55 45.86 6.50
N GLY A 645 13.44 46.83 6.28
CA GLY A 645 13.30 47.83 5.24
C GLY A 645 13.88 47.43 3.89
N THR A 646 13.10 47.59 2.81
CA THR A 646 13.36 48.65 1.80
C THR A 646 12.05 49.21 1.25
N THR A 647 11.11 48.38 0.76
CA THR A 647 9.85 48.86 0.14
C THR A 647 8.62 47.98 0.42
N LEU A 648 7.48 48.60 0.78
CA LEU A 648 6.13 48.04 0.63
C LEU A 648 5.51 48.67 -0.61
N ALA A 649 5.15 47.88 -1.62
CA ALA A 649 4.52 48.37 -2.84
C ALA A 649 3.04 48.00 -2.88
N LEU A 650 2.23 48.92 -3.40
CA LEU A 650 0.82 48.76 -3.66
C LEU A 650 0.62 48.86 -5.18
N ALA A 651 -0.16 47.95 -5.76
CA ALA A 651 -0.50 48.10 -7.17
C ALA A 651 -1.47 49.26 -7.37
N SER A 652 -1.38 49.89 -8.54
CA SER A 652 -2.31 50.92 -8.99
C SER A 652 -3.76 50.42 -8.85
N SER A 653 -4.63 51.20 -8.20
CA SER A 653 -6.04 50.85 -7.91
C SER A 653 -6.27 49.83 -6.78
N ALA A 654 -5.27 49.46 -5.98
CA ALA A 654 -5.50 48.56 -4.84
C ALA A 654 -6.13 49.30 -3.65
N ASN A 655 -7.10 48.67 -2.98
CA ASN A 655 -7.62 49.11 -1.67
C ASN A 655 -7.23 48.08 -0.62
N VAL A 656 -6.25 48.44 0.20
CA VAL A 656 -5.63 47.58 1.21
C VAL A 656 -5.94 48.14 2.59
N THR A 657 -6.72 47.40 3.38
CA THR A 657 -7.14 47.82 4.73
C THR A 657 -6.56 46.88 5.79
N PHE A 658 -6.01 47.45 6.86
CA PHE A 658 -5.47 46.74 8.02
C PHE A 658 -6.21 47.12 9.33
N GLY A 659 -6.14 46.30 10.37
CA GLY A 659 -6.52 46.73 11.72
C GLY A 659 -5.51 47.73 12.26
N ASN A 660 -4.26 47.27 12.43
CA ASN A 660 -3.18 48.14 12.86
C ASN A 660 -1.97 47.99 11.93
N ILE A 661 -1.28 49.09 11.66
CA ILE A 661 0.01 49.07 10.98
C ILE A 661 1.10 49.52 11.96
N TYR A 662 2.14 48.71 12.12
CA TYR A 662 3.33 49.00 12.92
C TYR A 662 4.55 49.14 12.02
N ILE A 663 5.22 50.28 12.08
CA ILE A 663 6.46 50.55 11.34
C ILE A 663 7.59 50.68 12.35
N THR A 664 8.54 49.74 12.29
CA THR A 664 9.59 49.59 13.31
C THR A 664 11.00 49.82 12.78
N GLN A 665 11.16 49.98 11.47
CA GLN A 665 12.41 50.34 10.81
C GLN A 665 12.14 51.27 9.63
N ASN A 666 13.19 51.96 9.16
CA ASN A 666 13.10 52.84 7.98
C ASN A 666 12.61 52.07 6.76
N MET A 667 11.70 52.66 5.98
CA MET A 667 11.13 52.00 4.81
C MET A 667 10.59 52.97 3.76
N THR A 668 10.40 52.47 2.55
CA THR A 668 9.67 53.13 1.47
C THR A 668 8.28 52.52 1.34
N ILE A 669 7.25 53.34 1.18
CA ILE A 669 5.92 52.90 0.74
C ILE A 669 5.69 53.42 -0.67
N ASP A 670 5.44 52.53 -1.61
CA ASP A 670 5.19 52.82 -3.01
C ASP A 670 3.70 52.67 -3.30
N PHE A 671 3.01 53.76 -3.65
CA PHE A 671 1.58 53.77 -3.98
C PHE A 671 1.29 53.35 -5.44
N GLY A 672 2.35 53.03 -6.20
CA GLY A 672 2.25 52.68 -7.61
C GLY A 672 2.04 53.91 -8.50
N SER A 673 2.31 53.79 -9.81
CA SER A 673 2.17 54.90 -10.75
C SER A 673 0.88 54.77 -11.58
N GLY A 674 -0.15 55.57 -11.31
CA GLY A 674 -1.14 55.92 -12.37
C GLY A 674 -2.64 55.91 -12.05
N THR A 675 -3.12 55.37 -10.91
CA THR A 675 -4.54 55.37 -10.51
C THR A 675 -4.69 55.34 -8.99
N SER A 676 -5.86 55.74 -8.47
CA SER A 676 -6.16 55.87 -7.02
C SER A 676 -5.91 54.57 -6.23
N THR A 677 -4.87 54.56 -5.42
CA THR A 677 -4.53 53.48 -4.48
C THR A 677 -4.91 53.89 -3.06
N ILE A 678 -5.55 53.00 -2.30
CA ILE A 678 -5.98 53.23 -0.92
C ILE A 678 -5.20 52.29 0.02
N LEU A 679 -4.46 52.87 0.96
CA LEU A 679 -3.91 52.16 2.12
C LEU A 679 -4.62 52.65 3.37
N SER A 680 -5.16 51.74 4.17
CA SER A 680 -5.89 52.15 5.37
C SER A 680 -5.65 51.29 6.58
N SER A 681 -5.88 51.89 7.75
CA SER A 681 -5.79 51.18 9.03
C SER A 681 -6.77 51.73 10.07
N ALA A 682 -7.06 50.97 11.13
CA ALA A 682 -7.68 51.55 12.31
C ALA A 682 -6.68 52.42 13.10
N ASN A 683 -5.43 51.94 13.27
CA ASN A 683 -4.36 52.71 13.91
C ASN A 683 -3.03 52.57 13.15
N LEU A 684 -2.25 53.66 13.09
CA LEU A 684 -0.86 53.64 12.62
C LEU A 684 0.11 53.92 13.78
N PHE A 685 1.11 53.05 13.93
CA PHE A 685 2.19 53.16 14.90
C PHE A 685 3.53 53.27 14.20
N ILE A 686 4.31 54.30 14.54
CA ILE A 686 5.67 54.50 14.02
C ILE A 686 6.63 54.54 15.20
N THR A 687 7.68 53.72 15.16
CA THR A 687 8.69 53.68 16.22
C THR A 687 9.52 54.97 16.23
N ALA A 688 9.84 55.48 17.41
CA ALA A 688 10.66 56.70 17.55
C ALA A 688 11.96 56.61 16.74
N GLY A 689 12.23 57.64 15.92
CA GLY A 689 13.42 57.74 15.07
C GLY A 689 13.35 57.02 13.71
N VAL A 690 12.25 56.32 13.40
CA VAL A 690 12.03 55.71 12.08
C VAL A 690 11.61 56.76 11.05
N GLN A 691 12.15 56.68 9.84
CA GLN A 691 11.76 57.50 8.69
C GLN A 691 11.05 56.67 7.61
N ILE A 692 9.97 57.23 7.07
CA ILE A 692 9.16 56.65 6.00
C ILE A 692 9.25 57.55 4.77
N THR A 693 9.57 56.95 3.63
CA THR A 693 9.56 57.64 2.32
C THR A 693 8.39 57.13 1.49
N VAL A 694 7.45 57.99 1.15
CA VAL A 694 6.35 57.68 0.23
C VAL A 694 6.76 58.06 -1.18
N ILE A 695 6.64 57.15 -2.13
CA ILE A 695 6.96 57.37 -3.55
C ILE A 695 5.75 57.09 -4.43
N ASN A 696 5.78 57.62 -5.65
CA ASN A 696 4.74 57.45 -6.67
C ASN A 696 3.34 57.90 -6.25
N TRP A 697 3.24 58.78 -5.26
CA TRP A 697 1.97 59.35 -4.83
C TRP A 697 1.33 60.21 -5.92
N VAL A 698 0.06 59.96 -6.20
CA VAL A 698 -0.78 60.69 -7.17
C VAL A 698 -1.77 61.61 -6.44
N ASN A 699 -1.77 62.89 -6.78
CA ASN A 699 -2.73 63.90 -6.30
C ASN A 699 -3.24 64.71 -7.49
N ASN A 700 -4.43 64.38 -7.98
CA ASN A 700 -5.10 64.99 -9.13
C ASN A 700 -6.11 66.08 -8.71
N GLY A 701 -6.37 66.26 -7.42
CA GLY A 701 -7.29 67.28 -6.89
C GLY A 701 -8.77 66.92 -7.09
N ALA A 702 -9.66 67.86 -6.72
CA ALA A 702 -11.11 67.62 -6.66
C ALA A 702 -11.68 67.08 -7.99
N GLY A 703 -12.03 65.78 -8.00
CA GLY A 703 -12.61 65.06 -9.14
C GLY A 703 -11.65 64.10 -9.86
N GLY A 704 -10.39 64.01 -9.44
CA GLY A 704 -9.42 63.03 -9.96
C GLY A 704 -9.29 61.75 -9.11
N SER A 705 -8.56 60.76 -9.64
CA SER A 705 -8.25 59.51 -8.92
C SER A 705 -7.00 59.70 -8.05
N ASP A 706 -7.20 60.10 -6.80
CA ASP A 706 -6.14 60.42 -5.83
C ASP A 706 -5.73 59.19 -5.02
N ASP A 707 -4.45 59.11 -4.66
CA ASP A 707 -4.01 58.14 -3.65
C ASP A 707 -4.50 58.57 -2.27
N ILE A 708 -4.88 57.59 -1.44
CA ILE A 708 -5.39 57.80 -0.10
C ILE A 708 -4.62 56.93 0.88
N TRP A 709 -4.04 57.54 1.91
CA TRP A 709 -3.51 56.82 3.06
C TRP A 709 -4.22 57.30 4.32
N TYR A 710 -5.04 56.46 4.96
CA TYR A 710 -5.89 56.90 6.08
C TYR A 710 -5.81 56.01 7.32
N ALA A 711 -6.01 56.58 8.51
CA ALA A 711 -5.98 55.86 9.79
C ALA A 711 -7.12 56.27 10.74
N THR A 712 -8.18 55.45 10.86
CA THR A 712 -9.48 55.83 11.46
C THR A 712 -9.41 56.38 12.89
N ASN A 713 -8.51 55.88 13.74
CA ASN A 713 -8.40 56.29 15.15
C ASN A 713 -7.18 57.18 15.44
N GLY A 714 -6.27 57.38 14.47
CA GLY A 714 -5.13 58.31 14.56
C GLY A 714 -3.72 57.70 14.61
N PHE A 715 -2.71 58.59 14.75
CA PHE A 715 -1.27 58.25 14.87
C PHE A 715 -0.83 58.19 16.30
N ASN A 716 -0.03 57.18 16.60
CA ASN A 716 0.61 57.08 17.89
C ASN A 716 2.10 56.77 17.74
N ASN A 717 2.95 57.50 18.46
CA ASN A 717 4.31 57.05 18.71
C ASN A 717 4.25 55.87 19.68
N PHE A 718 5.15 54.91 19.55
CA PHE A 718 5.12 53.72 20.38
C PHE A 718 6.52 53.37 20.93
N THR A 719 6.61 53.10 22.23
CA THR A 719 7.82 52.63 22.92
C THR A 719 7.63 51.20 23.47
N GLY A 720 8.35 50.21 22.94
CA GLY A 720 8.28 48.81 23.38
C GLY A 720 8.18 47.82 22.20
N THR A 721 7.62 46.63 22.42
CA THR A 721 7.40 45.62 21.35
C THR A 721 5.98 45.69 20.78
N PRO A 722 5.77 45.43 19.47
CA PRO A 722 4.43 45.41 18.84
C PRO A 722 3.40 44.50 19.55
N ALA A 723 3.85 43.50 20.31
CA ALA A 723 2.99 42.59 21.08
C ALA A 723 2.41 43.20 22.38
N SER A 724 2.94 44.33 22.85
CA SER A 724 2.45 45.03 24.05
C SER A 724 2.70 46.54 23.93
N PRO A 725 1.84 47.26 23.19
CA PRO A 725 2.11 48.64 22.91
C PRO A 725 1.76 49.61 24.06
N THR A 726 2.77 50.16 24.75
CA THR A 726 2.70 51.44 25.48
C THR A 726 2.56 52.63 24.53
N VAL A 727 1.31 52.97 24.22
CA VAL A 727 0.91 54.10 23.36
C VAL A 727 1.48 55.41 23.90
N GLY A 728 2.29 56.12 23.10
CA GLY A 728 2.74 57.48 23.38
C GLY A 728 1.63 58.51 23.13
N THR A 729 1.88 59.79 23.39
CA THR A 729 0.89 60.85 23.13
C THR A 729 0.47 60.86 21.65
N SER A 730 -0.83 60.74 21.37
CA SER A 730 -1.38 60.82 20.02
C SER A 730 -1.02 62.17 19.37
N ALA A 731 -0.79 62.17 18.05
CA ALA A 731 -0.64 63.41 17.30
C ALA A 731 -1.92 64.26 17.47
N VAL A 732 -1.76 65.55 17.73
CA VAL A 732 -2.90 66.48 17.82
C VAL A 732 -3.37 66.79 16.40
N LEU A 733 -4.69 66.71 16.22
CA LEU A 733 -5.44 66.58 14.96
C LEU A 733 -5.18 67.60 13.82
N ASP A 734 -4.33 68.61 14.00
CA ASP A 734 -4.10 69.69 13.01
C ASP A 734 -2.77 70.43 13.26
N ALA A 735 -1.72 69.71 13.65
CA ALA A 735 -0.45 70.32 14.07
C ALA A 735 0.71 69.86 13.19
N VAL A 736 0.93 70.61 12.09
CA VAL A 736 2.08 70.48 11.20
C VAL A 736 3.38 70.38 12.01
N ASN A 737 4.17 69.32 11.75
CA ASN A 737 5.47 69.02 12.38
C ASN A 737 5.45 68.41 13.80
N THR A 738 4.33 67.85 14.27
CA THR A 738 4.36 67.01 15.47
C THR A 738 4.91 65.62 15.15
N ALA A 739 5.66 65.02 16.08
CA ALA A 739 6.01 63.60 15.96
C ALA A 739 4.74 62.77 16.25
N PRO A 740 4.35 61.82 15.39
CA PRO A 740 5.15 61.14 14.37
C PRO A 740 4.98 61.62 12.91
N GLU A 741 4.20 62.67 12.61
CA GLU A 741 3.96 63.11 11.22
C GLU A 741 5.22 63.58 10.49
N ASN A 742 6.17 64.18 11.22
CA ASN A 742 7.47 64.59 10.68
C ASN A 742 8.39 63.42 10.27
N GLN A 743 7.98 62.17 10.52
CA GLN A 743 8.70 60.96 10.13
C GLN A 743 8.32 60.47 8.73
N ILE A 744 7.27 61.04 8.12
CA ILE A 744 6.79 60.68 6.78
C ILE A 744 7.20 61.76 5.79
N THR A 745 7.81 61.36 4.67
CA THR A 745 8.26 62.25 3.60
C THR A 745 7.76 61.78 2.24
N PHE A 746 7.22 62.68 1.42
CA PHE A 746 6.80 62.37 0.05
C PHE A 746 7.91 62.71 -0.95
N SER A 747 8.24 61.76 -1.81
CA SER A 747 9.25 61.89 -2.87
C SER A 747 8.57 61.99 -4.24
N GLY A 748 9.15 62.77 -5.15
CA GLY A 748 8.62 62.99 -6.51
C GLY A 748 7.56 64.10 -6.62
N ILE A 749 7.15 64.69 -5.50
CA ILE A 749 6.32 65.89 -5.43
C ILE A 749 7.23 67.05 -5.04
N ALA A 750 7.32 68.08 -5.89
CA ALA A 750 8.25 69.20 -5.71
C ALA A 750 7.53 70.47 -5.24
N PRO A 751 8.07 71.19 -4.23
CA PRO A 751 9.17 70.81 -3.35
C PRO A 751 8.80 69.60 -2.49
N ALA A 752 9.80 68.89 -1.95
CA ALA A 752 9.57 67.74 -1.05
C ALA A 752 8.57 68.16 0.03
N ALA A 753 7.33 67.69 -0.11
CA ALA A 753 6.22 68.19 0.67
C ALA A 753 6.26 67.54 2.05
N ASN A 754 6.13 68.36 3.09
CA ASN A 754 5.87 67.86 4.43
C ASN A 754 4.53 67.11 4.45
N THR A 755 4.37 66.19 5.39
CA THR A 755 3.12 65.45 5.62
C THR A 755 2.14 66.33 6.41
N SER A 756 0.85 66.29 6.03
CA SER A 756 -0.25 66.82 6.85
C SER A 756 -1.26 65.73 7.16
N TRP A 757 -1.77 65.75 8.39
CA TRP A 757 -2.99 65.05 8.77
C TRP A 757 -4.21 65.94 8.55
N VAL A 758 -5.22 65.41 7.86
CA VAL A 758 -6.44 66.15 7.56
C VAL A 758 -7.57 65.61 8.42
N SER A 759 -8.07 66.48 9.30
CA SER A 759 -9.36 66.29 9.98
C SER A 759 -10.19 67.55 9.79
N VAL A 760 -11.31 67.54 9.06
CA VAL A 760 -12.18 68.72 9.08
C VAL A 760 -13.66 68.38 9.02
N GLN A 761 -14.33 68.79 10.10
CA GLN A 761 -15.71 69.23 10.20
C GLN A 761 -16.00 70.30 9.13
N GLY A 762 -16.33 69.90 7.90
CA GLY A 762 -16.49 70.86 6.78
C GLY A 762 -16.81 70.31 5.39
N GLY A 763 -16.97 68.99 5.23
CA GLY A 763 -17.85 68.43 4.20
C GLY A 763 -17.27 67.99 2.85
N GLN A 764 -15.94 67.90 2.65
CA GLN A 764 -15.41 67.42 1.34
C GLN A 764 -14.15 66.53 1.35
N TYR A 765 -13.60 66.13 2.51
CA TYR A 765 -12.43 65.24 2.55
C TYR A 765 -12.71 64.04 3.46
N TYR A 766 -12.19 62.87 3.10
CA TYR A 766 -12.33 61.64 3.88
C TYR A 766 -11.72 61.85 5.28
N ASP A 767 -12.44 61.47 6.33
CA ASP A 767 -11.99 61.61 7.71
C ASP A 767 -10.63 60.88 7.88
N HIS A 768 -9.62 61.54 8.47
CA HIS A 768 -8.37 60.91 8.90
C HIS A 768 -7.38 60.51 7.77
N GLU A 769 -7.08 61.42 6.85
CA GLU A 769 -6.19 61.21 5.69
C GLU A 769 -4.77 61.80 5.88
N ILE A 770 -3.75 61.06 5.42
CA ILE A 770 -2.32 61.44 5.30
C ILE A 770 -2.05 61.88 3.87
N ARG A 771 -1.59 63.12 3.68
CA ARG A 771 -1.28 63.62 2.34
C ARG A 771 -0.13 64.63 2.34
N PRO A 772 0.53 64.87 1.19
CA PRO A 772 1.48 65.97 1.05
C PRO A 772 0.78 67.33 1.23
N ILE A 773 1.45 68.28 1.89
CA ILE A 773 0.95 69.66 2.03
C ILE A 773 0.85 70.33 0.65
N PRO A 774 -0.34 70.81 0.23
CA PRO A 774 -0.44 71.70 -0.92
C PRO A 774 0.21 73.04 -0.56
N GLU A 775 1.09 73.57 -1.41
CA GLU A 775 1.66 74.90 -1.16
C GLU A 775 0.55 75.98 -1.09
N PRO A 776 0.40 76.74 0.01
CA PRO A 776 -0.53 77.88 0.03
C PRO A 776 0.07 79.16 -0.55
N SER A 777 1.32 79.14 -1.02
CA SER A 777 2.07 80.38 -1.26
C SER A 777 1.63 81.13 -2.53
N THR A 778 1.14 80.43 -3.55
CA THR A 778 0.78 81.06 -4.83
C THR A 778 -0.50 81.91 -4.72
N TYR A 779 -1.52 81.42 -4.02
CA TYR A 779 -2.77 82.19 -3.82
C TYR A 779 -2.55 83.41 -2.94
N GLY A 780 -1.74 83.27 -1.88
CA GLY A 780 -1.32 84.39 -1.04
C GLY A 780 -0.52 85.43 -1.82
N ALA A 781 0.44 85.02 -2.64
CA ALA A 781 1.27 85.92 -3.44
C ALA A 781 0.46 86.65 -4.55
N ILE A 782 -0.50 85.98 -5.20
CA ILE A 782 -1.40 86.61 -6.17
C ILE A 782 -2.33 87.61 -5.47
N PHE A 783 -2.87 87.27 -4.30
CA PHE A 783 -3.72 88.19 -3.54
C PHE A 783 -2.93 89.40 -3.03
N PHE A 784 -1.75 89.19 -2.45
CA PHE A 784 -0.86 90.29 -2.00
C PHE A 784 -0.37 91.14 -3.18
N GLY A 785 -0.02 90.52 -4.31
CA GLY A 785 0.34 91.20 -5.54
C GLY A 785 -0.82 92.03 -6.11
N GLY A 786 -2.05 91.50 -6.08
CA GLY A 786 -3.28 92.20 -6.45
C GLY A 786 -3.58 93.38 -5.53
N CYS A 787 -3.41 93.21 -4.21
CA CYS A 787 -3.58 94.28 -3.23
C CYS A 787 -2.54 95.40 -3.40
N LEU A 788 -1.27 95.05 -3.64
CA LEU A 788 -0.20 96.02 -3.92
C LEU A 788 -0.40 96.73 -5.25
N GLY A 789 -0.88 96.03 -6.28
CA GLY A 789 -1.29 96.60 -7.56
C GLY A 789 -2.42 97.63 -7.42
N LEU A 790 -3.46 97.31 -6.65
CA LEU A 790 -4.56 98.23 -6.31
C LEU A 790 -4.09 99.44 -5.50
N PHE A 791 -3.15 99.25 -4.57
CA PHE A 791 -2.58 100.34 -3.77
C PHE A 791 -1.69 101.27 -4.63
N GLY A 792 -0.87 100.68 -5.50
CA GLY A 792 -0.06 101.40 -6.48
C GLY A 792 -0.92 102.19 -7.48
N TRP A 793 -1.99 101.58 -7.99
CA TRP A 793 -2.97 102.24 -8.88
C TRP A 793 -3.67 103.43 -8.20
N ARG A 794 -4.11 103.26 -6.94
CA ARG A 794 -4.70 104.36 -6.16
C ARG A 794 -3.72 105.50 -5.92
N ARG A 795 -2.44 105.21 -5.69
CA ARG A 795 -1.40 106.24 -5.49
C ARG A 795 -1.05 106.95 -6.80
N TYR A 796 -1.01 106.23 -7.92
CA TYR A 796 -0.83 106.80 -9.26
C TYR A 796 -1.97 107.76 -9.63
N LEU A 797 -3.23 107.35 -9.40
CA LEU A 797 -4.40 108.22 -9.63
C LEU A 797 -4.39 109.48 -8.76
N ARG A 798 -3.94 109.39 -7.50
CA ARG A 798 -3.78 110.56 -6.62
C ARG A 798 -2.65 111.50 -7.08
N ALA A 799 -1.55 110.96 -7.62
CA ALA A 799 -0.45 111.76 -8.16
C ALA A 799 -0.84 112.47 -9.48
N LEU A 800 -1.71 111.86 -10.28
CA LEU A 800 -2.30 112.47 -11.48
C LEU A 800 -3.29 113.59 -11.15
N ALA A 801 -4.07 113.42 -10.08
CA ALA A 801 -5.01 114.45 -9.59
C ALA A 801 -4.31 115.66 -8.94
N ALA A 802 -3.04 115.52 -8.51
CA ALA A 802 -2.23 116.62 -7.97
C ALA A 802 -1.42 117.37 -9.04
N ARG A 803 -1.45 116.92 -10.31
CA ARG A 803 -0.77 117.54 -11.47
C ARG A 803 -1.73 118.21 -12.47
N ARG A 804 -3.03 118.18 -12.20
CA ARG A 804 -4.06 119.03 -12.81
C ARG A 804 -4.56 119.99 -11.74
#